data_AF-A0A444RSJ2-F1
#
_entry.id   AF-A0A444RSJ2-F1
#
_cell.length_a   1.000
_cell.length_b   1.000
_cell.length_c   1.000
_cell.angle_alpha   90.00
_cell.angle_beta   90.00
_cell.angle_gamma   90.00
#
_symmetry.space_group_name_H-M   'P 1'
#
loop_
_entity.id
_entity.type
_entity.pdbx_description
1 polymer ?
#
loop_
_entity_poly.entity_id
_entity_poly.type
_entity_poly.pdbx_seq_one_letter_code
_entity_poly.pdbx_strand_id
1 'polypeptide(L)'
;MRAPRLITTASALVMALASTDYSIHTNLSVSLPLEYTSAPTGEVVKENTELRILCVGDSITVGDGSSDWNGYRGELKALLSESNELFFAGDQQRGTLPDGYFAAWGGQTIQYMDEHVGPSLEQRPNIILLHAGTNDMSARPERSVQGNDPTGAANRLGVLIDQMAKACPDAVIIVAIIINSCDEERRERESEFQSLIPGVVKERIDTGKHVLVADFTTITGDYLRKDCIHPNNNGYKEMGRYWYDFLTQVPKSWIQAPIGGDPEQPERGPLVGPPTDPDDEDHKDGAGSFGTQLGFLTGLASMVIERHARSSIMSTDKITFLANWHATPYHAPLYLAQAKGYFKDEGIKVALLEPNDPSDVTEIIGTGKVDLGFKAMIHTLAAKARDFPVVSIGSLLDEPFTGVVYLKDSGITTDFRSLKGKRIGYVGEFGKIQIDELTSHYGMSPEDYTAVRCGMNVSKAIIRGDIDAGIGLENVQMVELEEWLAGQGRPRSDVQMLRIDELAELGCCCFCSILYIGNEKFIAENPERVRAFMRAVKRATDFVLAAPEAAWAEYVDFKPVMGSDLNRKIFERSYAYFSKDLQNVRRDWDKVTRYGKRLGVLSESFEPNYTNEFLGWKLEGESSDPTGDQKRMVELQKDVACCGGFRRLPIEIAAVKA
;
A
#
# COMPACT_ATOMS: atom_id res chain seq x y z
N MET A 1 -10.39 -72.81 -48.51
CA MET A 1 -11.58 -72.59 -47.66
C MET A 1 -11.38 -71.28 -46.91
N ARG A 2 -12.46 -70.49 -46.81
CA ARG A 2 -12.63 -69.13 -46.25
C ARG A 2 -11.81 -68.92 -44.94
N ALA A 3 -11.24 -67.77 -44.59
CA ALA A 3 -11.46 -66.35 -44.94
C ALA A 3 -10.22 -65.49 -44.59
N PRO A 4 -10.04 -64.27 -45.13
CA PRO A 4 -9.17 -63.27 -44.52
C PRO A 4 -9.90 -62.01 -44.03
N ARG A 5 -9.56 -61.64 -42.79
CA ARG A 5 -9.40 -60.28 -42.24
C ARG A 5 -10.51 -59.25 -42.49
N LEU A 6 -11.32 -59.06 -41.45
CA LEU A 6 -12.13 -57.86 -41.24
C LEU A 6 -11.24 -56.62 -41.13
N ILE A 7 -11.47 -55.69 -42.05
CA ILE A 7 -11.02 -54.30 -42.03
C ILE A 7 -12.03 -53.55 -41.16
N THR A 8 -11.61 -53.07 -40.00
CA THR A 8 -12.37 -52.07 -39.23
C THR A 8 -11.88 -50.68 -39.63
N THR A 9 -12.69 -50.00 -40.44
CA THR A 9 -12.58 -48.58 -40.74
C THR A 9 -12.94 -47.77 -39.49
N ALA A 10 -11.93 -47.17 -38.85
CA ALA A 10 -12.14 -46.06 -37.92
C ALA A 10 -12.47 -44.81 -38.75
N SER A 11 -13.68 -44.27 -38.57
CA SER A 11 -14.03 -42.95 -39.09
C SER A 11 -13.28 -41.89 -38.28
N ALA A 12 -12.24 -41.32 -38.88
CA ALA A 12 -11.57 -40.13 -38.38
C ALA A 12 -12.49 -38.92 -38.65
N LEU A 13 -13.19 -38.47 -37.60
CA LEU A 13 -13.77 -37.13 -37.58
C LEU A 13 -12.61 -36.16 -37.37
N VAL A 14 -12.23 -35.44 -38.43
CA VAL A 14 -11.28 -34.33 -38.40
C VAL A 14 -11.96 -33.19 -37.63
N MET A 15 -11.72 -33.11 -36.31
CA MET A 15 -11.80 -31.84 -35.60
C MET A 15 -10.44 -31.16 -35.77
N ALA A 16 -10.43 -30.11 -36.59
CA ALA A 16 -9.36 -29.13 -36.61
C ALA A 16 -9.29 -28.48 -35.22
N LEU A 17 -8.40 -28.98 -34.37
CA LEU A 17 -7.86 -28.18 -33.27
C LEU A 17 -6.99 -27.12 -33.92
N ALA A 18 -7.58 -25.93 -34.11
CA ALA A 18 -6.82 -24.73 -34.30
C ALA A 18 -5.91 -24.58 -33.07
N SER A 19 -4.64 -24.92 -33.25
CA SER A 19 -3.55 -24.40 -32.44
C SER A 19 -3.61 -22.87 -32.58
N THR A 20 -4.34 -22.23 -31.69
CA THR A 20 -4.13 -20.82 -31.43
C THR A 20 -2.93 -20.76 -30.50
N ASP A 21 -1.80 -20.36 -31.08
CA ASP A 21 -0.64 -19.89 -30.36
C ASP A 21 -1.11 -18.86 -29.32
N TYR A 22 -1.28 -19.29 -28.08
CA TYR A 22 -1.36 -18.36 -26.96
C TYR A 22 0.05 -17.82 -26.79
N SER A 23 0.28 -16.69 -27.45
CA SER A 23 1.51 -15.93 -27.39
C SER A 23 1.91 -15.77 -25.94
N ILE A 24 3.16 -16.13 -25.65
CA ILE A 24 3.84 -15.90 -24.38
C ILE A 24 3.87 -14.38 -24.20
N HIS A 25 2.88 -13.82 -23.50
CA HIS A 25 2.99 -12.47 -22.97
C HIS A 25 3.93 -12.57 -21.78
N THR A 26 5.12 -11.98 -21.98
CA THR A 26 6.15 -11.77 -20.98
C THR A 26 5.55 -11.26 -19.68
N ASN A 27 5.69 -12.04 -18.60
CA ASN A 27 5.35 -11.64 -17.23
C ASN A 27 6.07 -10.31 -16.91
N LEU A 28 5.32 -9.22 -16.82
CA LEU A 28 5.82 -8.01 -16.18
C LEU A 28 5.83 -8.26 -14.67
N SER A 29 7.03 -8.35 -14.09
CA SER A 29 7.24 -8.44 -12.65
C SER A 29 7.16 -7.08 -11.95
N VAL A 30 6.41 -6.13 -12.51
CA VAL A 30 6.31 -4.76 -12.02
C VAL A 30 5.03 -4.65 -11.20
N SER A 31 5.13 -4.32 -9.92
CA SER A 31 3.98 -3.99 -9.08
C SER A 31 3.28 -2.76 -9.63
N LEU A 32 1.96 -2.81 -9.76
CA LEU A 32 1.14 -1.70 -10.24
C LEU A 32 0.05 -1.39 -9.20
N PRO A 33 -0.05 -0.15 -8.70
CA PRO A 33 0.82 0.99 -9.01
C PRO A 33 2.28 0.82 -8.57
N LEU A 34 3.19 1.51 -9.27
CA LEU A 34 4.55 1.71 -8.79
C LEU A 34 4.47 2.46 -7.47
N GLU A 35 5.09 1.92 -6.43
CA GLU A 35 5.15 2.51 -5.11
C GLU A 35 6.54 3.09 -4.86
N TYR A 36 6.61 4.18 -4.10
CA TYR A 36 7.88 4.86 -3.86
C TYR A 36 8.81 3.97 -3.03
N THR A 37 9.95 3.57 -3.59
CA THR A 37 10.90 2.66 -2.93
C THR A 37 12.13 3.34 -2.34
N SER A 38 12.23 4.67 -2.47
CA SER A 38 13.41 5.47 -2.08
C SER A 38 14.70 5.02 -2.80
N ALA A 39 14.64 4.94 -4.14
CA ALA A 39 15.76 4.60 -4.99
C ALA A 39 17.01 5.44 -4.65
N PRO A 40 18.18 4.80 -4.52
CA PRO A 40 19.42 5.52 -4.24
C PRO A 40 19.77 6.47 -5.38
N THR A 41 20.23 7.68 -5.03
CA THR A 41 20.85 8.62 -5.98
C THR A 41 21.98 7.96 -6.77
N GLY A 42 22.06 8.28 -8.06
CA GLY A 42 23.05 7.73 -8.98
C GLY A 42 22.70 6.36 -9.57
N GLU A 43 21.54 5.79 -9.23
CA GLU A 43 21.02 4.62 -9.95
C GLU A 43 20.75 4.97 -11.42
N VAL A 44 21.19 4.08 -12.31
CA VAL A 44 21.08 4.25 -13.76
C VAL A 44 19.70 3.73 -14.20
N VAL A 45 18.92 4.60 -14.86
CA VAL A 45 17.60 4.23 -15.39
C VAL A 45 17.78 3.29 -16.58
N LYS A 46 18.73 3.55 -17.47
CA LYS A 46 19.13 2.61 -18.51
C LYS A 46 20.55 2.94 -19.01
N GLU A 47 21.46 1.99 -18.90
CA GLU A 47 22.84 2.19 -19.39
C GLU A 47 22.86 2.44 -20.91
N ASN A 48 23.73 3.37 -21.33
CA ASN A 48 24.00 3.70 -22.73
C ASN A 48 22.74 4.06 -23.54
N THR A 49 21.73 4.66 -22.88
CA THR A 49 20.48 5.07 -23.53
C THR A 49 20.12 6.47 -23.06
N GLU A 50 20.00 7.41 -23.99
CA GLU A 50 19.48 8.75 -23.71
C GLU A 50 18.02 8.67 -23.26
N LEU A 51 17.67 9.47 -22.26
CA LEU A 51 16.30 9.65 -21.80
C LEU A 51 15.77 10.96 -22.42
N ARG A 52 14.86 10.85 -23.39
CA ARG A 52 14.07 11.96 -23.90
C ARG A 52 12.71 11.98 -23.20
N ILE A 53 12.63 12.78 -22.14
CA ILE A 53 11.50 12.81 -21.22
C ILE A 53 10.54 13.93 -21.60
N LEU A 54 9.28 13.60 -21.88
CA LEU A 54 8.19 14.57 -21.99
C LEU A 54 7.38 14.60 -20.68
N CYS A 55 7.41 15.74 -19.98
CA CYS A 55 6.53 15.98 -18.83
C CYS A 55 5.19 16.58 -19.31
N VAL A 56 4.09 15.86 -19.10
CA VAL A 56 2.73 16.26 -19.48
C VAL A 56 1.89 16.53 -18.24
N GLY A 57 1.15 17.64 -18.20
CA GLY A 57 0.21 17.87 -17.09
C GLY A 57 -0.41 19.26 -17.01
N ASP A 58 -0.74 19.68 -15.79
CA ASP A 58 -1.36 20.98 -15.50
C ASP A 58 -0.39 21.93 -14.78
N SER A 59 -0.91 22.85 -13.97
CA SER A 59 -0.13 23.83 -13.19
C SER A 59 0.89 23.18 -12.28
N ILE A 60 0.65 21.95 -11.81
CA ILE A 60 1.63 21.22 -10.99
C ILE A 60 2.88 20.91 -11.84
N THR A 61 2.71 20.41 -13.07
CA THR A 61 3.83 20.17 -14.00
C THR A 61 4.50 21.46 -14.48
N VAL A 62 3.72 22.54 -14.67
CA VAL A 62 4.27 23.88 -14.94
C VAL A 62 5.22 24.33 -13.82
N GLY A 63 4.97 23.92 -12.57
CA GLY A 63 5.72 24.32 -11.38
C GLY A 63 5.11 25.52 -10.65
N ASP A 64 3.79 25.69 -10.76
CA ASP A 64 3.06 26.81 -10.18
C ASP A 64 3.25 26.86 -8.65
N GLY A 65 3.73 28.00 -8.15
CA GLY A 65 4.05 28.15 -6.73
C GLY A 65 5.41 27.60 -6.27
N SER A 66 6.25 27.06 -7.16
CA SER A 66 7.68 26.88 -6.84
C SER A 66 8.45 28.19 -7.00
N SER A 67 9.48 28.43 -6.19
CA SER A 67 10.23 29.69 -6.21
C SER A 67 11.01 29.92 -7.52
N ASP A 68 11.32 28.86 -8.25
CA ASP A 68 12.09 28.89 -9.48
C ASP A 68 11.27 28.55 -10.73
N TRP A 69 9.98 28.22 -10.56
CA TRP A 69 9.05 27.75 -11.60
C TRP A 69 9.51 26.49 -12.35
N ASN A 70 10.46 25.75 -11.79
CA ASN A 70 10.91 24.48 -12.36
C ASN A 70 9.98 23.33 -11.95
N GLY A 71 9.21 23.50 -10.87
CA GLY A 71 8.40 22.43 -10.28
C GLY A 71 9.26 21.22 -9.92
N TYR A 72 8.74 20.01 -10.17
CA TYR A 72 9.50 18.78 -9.91
C TYR A 72 10.62 18.52 -10.92
N ARG A 73 10.62 19.22 -12.07
CA ARG A 73 11.55 18.96 -13.19
C ARG A 73 12.99 19.29 -12.80
N GLY A 74 13.19 20.27 -11.92
CA GLY A 74 14.52 20.64 -11.42
C GLY A 74 15.20 19.51 -10.63
N GLU A 75 14.53 18.97 -9.62
CA GLU A 75 15.07 17.86 -8.81
C GLU A 75 15.18 16.58 -9.65
N LEU A 76 14.18 16.27 -10.48
CA LEU A 76 14.23 15.13 -11.39
C LEU A 76 15.47 15.18 -12.31
N LYS A 77 15.76 16.36 -12.88
CA LYS A 77 16.95 16.56 -13.71
C LYS A 77 18.23 16.31 -12.91
N ALA A 78 18.32 16.90 -11.72
CA ALA A 78 19.49 16.78 -10.87
C ALA A 78 19.81 15.30 -10.57
N LEU A 79 18.80 14.51 -10.24
CA LEU A 79 18.95 13.08 -9.93
C LEU A 79 19.32 12.24 -11.16
N LEU A 80 18.70 12.50 -12.31
CA LEU A 80 18.93 11.72 -13.53
C LEU A 80 20.28 12.04 -14.20
N SER A 81 20.69 13.31 -14.21
CA SER A 81 21.94 13.75 -14.86
C SER A 81 23.20 13.24 -14.16
N GLU A 82 23.10 12.67 -12.96
CA GLU A 82 24.22 11.97 -12.30
C GLU A 82 24.57 10.66 -13.02
N SER A 83 23.60 10.03 -13.69
CA SER A 83 23.72 8.65 -14.15
C SER A 83 23.19 8.39 -15.57
N ASN A 84 22.54 9.36 -16.21
CA ASN A 84 21.95 9.22 -17.54
C ASN A 84 22.14 10.49 -18.38
N GLU A 85 22.24 10.33 -19.70
CA GLU A 85 22.07 11.41 -20.67
C GLU A 85 20.57 11.74 -20.76
N LEU A 86 20.21 13.03 -20.64
CA LEU A 86 18.83 13.47 -20.46
C LEU A 86 18.53 14.70 -21.32
N PHE A 87 17.41 14.62 -22.03
CA PHE A 87 16.81 15.71 -22.78
C PHE A 87 15.32 15.84 -22.39
N PHE A 88 14.86 17.03 -21.99
CA PHE A 88 13.43 17.26 -21.82
C PHE A 88 12.79 17.68 -23.15
N ALA A 89 11.80 16.90 -23.59
CA ALA A 89 10.96 17.25 -24.73
C ALA A 89 9.79 18.15 -24.29
N GLY A 90 9.25 18.90 -25.23
CA GLY A 90 8.09 19.76 -25.03
C GLY A 90 8.16 21.04 -25.86
N ASP A 91 7.02 21.68 -26.05
CA ASP A 91 6.87 22.94 -26.78
C ASP A 91 6.73 24.16 -25.86
N GLN A 92 6.67 23.95 -24.54
CA GLN A 92 6.62 25.00 -23.55
C GLN A 92 7.85 25.00 -22.65
N GLN A 93 8.21 26.20 -22.19
CA GLN A 93 9.28 26.40 -21.23
C GLN A 93 8.88 27.49 -20.23
N ARG A 94 9.18 27.23 -18.96
CA ARG A 94 9.02 28.18 -17.86
C ARG A 94 9.99 27.79 -16.74
N GLY A 95 10.45 28.81 -16.02
CA GLY A 95 11.37 28.68 -14.89
C GLY A 95 12.83 28.92 -15.25
N THR A 96 13.70 28.64 -14.30
CA THR A 96 15.14 28.89 -14.42
C THR A 96 15.90 27.76 -15.12
N LEU A 97 15.29 26.59 -15.29
CA LEU A 97 15.88 25.42 -15.94
C LEU A 97 16.10 25.65 -17.45
N PRO A 98 17.35 25.72 -17.94
CA PRO A 98 17.62 26.20 -19.30
C PRO A 98 17.09 25.40 -20.47
N ASP A 99 16.87 24.12 -20.25
CA ASP A 99 16.39 23.11 -21.18
C ASP A 99 15.19 22.36 -20.56
N GLY A 100 14.53 22.95 -19.57
CA GLY A 100 13.36 22.39 -18.90
C GLY A 100 12.10 22.55 -19.73
N TYR A 101 12.04 21.95 -20.91
CA TYR A 101 10.83 21.93 -21.74
C TYR A 101 9.79 20.95 -21.20
N PHE A 102 8.51 21.18 -21.53
CA PHE A 102 7.38 20.36 -21.10
C PHE A 102 6.14 20.61 -21.97
N ALA A 103 5.07 19.84 -21.74
CA ALA A 103 3.75 20.03 -22.35
C ALA A 103 2.67 20.11 -21.26
N ALA A 104 2.49 21.28 -20.66
CA ALA A 104 1.60 21.45 -19.53
C ALA A 104 0.90 22.80 -19.54
N TRP A 105 -0.34 22.84 -19.05
CA TRP A 105 -1.18 24.03 -19.13
C TRP A 105 -1.88 24.29 -17.80
N GLY A 106 -1.54 25.41 -17.17
CA GLY A 106 -2.09 25.79 -15.87
C GLY A 106 -3.62 25.97 -15.93
N GLY A 107 -4.32 25.33 -15.00
CA GLY A 107 -5.78 25.44 -14.87
C GLY A 107 -6.59 24.71 -15.94
N GLN A 108 -5.97 23.84 -16.75
CA GLN A 108 -6.62 23.10 -17.83
C GLN A 108 -6.93 21.65 -17.44
N THR A 109 -7.99 21.09 -18.03
CA THR A 109 -8.44 19.70 -17.80
C THR A 109 -7.71 18.71 -18.69
N ILE A 110 -7.91 17.42 -18.44
CA ILE A 110 -7.40 16.32 -19.27
C ILE A 110 -7.84 16.48 -20.74
N GLN A 111 -9.07 16.95 -21.00
CA GLN A 111 -9.57 17.18 -22.36
C GLN A 111 -8.70 18.18 -23.13
N TYR A 112 -8.34 19.29 -22.48
CA TYR A 112 -7.51 20.30 -23.10
C TYR A 112 -6.11 19.75 -23.40
N MET A 113 -5.55 18.95 -22.48
CA MET A 113 -4.25 18.32 -22.69
C MET A 113 -4.26 17.40 -23.92
N ASP A 114 -5.31 16.57 -24.08
CA ASP A 114 -5.51 15.71 -25.25
C ASP A 114 -5.51 16.52 -26.55
N GLU A 115 -6.20 17.65 -26.57
CA GLU A 115 -6.29 18.53 -27.74
C GLU A 115 -4.97 19.24 -28.09
N HIS A 116 -4.05 19.41 -27.14
CA HIS A 116 -2.87 20.28 -27.30
C HIS A 116 -1.51 19.57 -27.17
N VAL A 117 -1.44 18.31 -26.75
CA VAL A 117 -0.17 17.59 -26.56
C VAL A 117 0.52 17.20 -27.88
N GLY A 118 -0.20 17.25 -29.01
CA GLY A 118 0.27 16.83 -30.34
C GLY A 118 1.67 17.33 -30.74
N PRO A 119 1.94 18.66 -30.77
CA PRO A 119 3.23 19.21 -31.16
C PRO A 119 4.41 18.70 -30.33
N SER A 120 4.19 18.48 -29.03
CA SER A 120 5.23 17.91 -28.15
C SER A 120 5.49 16.43 -28.42
N LEU A 121 4.52 15.68 -28.92
CA LEU A 121 4.68 14.26 -29.29
C LEU A 121 5.45 14.09 -30.61
N GLU A 122 5.48 15.11 -31.48
CA GLU A 122 6.30 15.11 -32.71
C GLU A 122 7.80 15.00 -32.40
N GLN A 123 8.21 15.42 -31.21
CA GLN A 123 9.59 15.32 -30.70
C GLN A 123 10.00 13.90 -30.31
N ARG A 124 9.07 12.93 -30.40
CA ARG A 124 9.31 11.49 -30.20
C ARG A 124 10.02 11.16 -28.87
N PRO A 125 9.48 11.58 -27.71
CA PRO A 125 10.01 11.14 -26.42
C PRO A 125 9.97 9.62 -26.30
N ASN A 126 10.96 9.04 -25.62
CA ASN A 126 10.96 7.62 -25.23
C ASN A 126 10.41 7.40 -23.81
N ILE A 127 10.20 8.49 -23.06
CA ILE A 127 9.56 8.48 -21.73
C ILE A 127 8.56 9.63 -21.67
N ILE A 128 7.34 9.34 -21.21
CA ILE A 128 6.30 10.32 -20.97
C ILE A 128 5.85 10.22 -19.51
N LEU A 129 5.95 11.32 -18.77
CA LEU A 129 5.48 11.43 -17.39
C LEU A 129 4.18 12.23 -17.40
N LEU A 130 3.05 11.58 -17.06
CA LEU A 130 1.72 12.21 -17.11
C LEU A 130 1.19 12.45 -15.70
N HIS A 131 1.01 13.72 -15.34
CA HIS A 131 0.28 14.14 -14.12
C HIS A 131 -0.92 15.00 -14.51
N ALA A 132 -2.11 14.39 -14.56
CA ALA A 132 -3.31 15.05 -15.07
C ALA A 132 -4.58 14.67 -14.30
N GLY A 133 -5.51 15.62 -14.17
CA GLY A 133 -6.82 15.42 -13.54
C GLY A 133 -7.09 16.33 -12.34
N THR A 134 -6.10 17.10 -11.89
CA THR A 134 -6.26 18.06 -10.78
C THR A 134 -7.37 19.08 -11.09
N ASN A 135 -7.46 19.62 -12.30
CA ASN A 135 -8.52 20.59 -12.63
C ASN A 135 -9.88 19.94 -12.88
N ASP A 136 -9.90 18.70 -13.36
CA ASP A 136 -11.14 17.93 -13.55
C ASP A 136 -11.87 17.74 -12.21
N MET A 137 -11.16 17.61 -11.08
CA MET A 137 -11.77 17.41 -9.75
C MET A 137 -12.27 18.69 -9.07
N SER A 138 -12.06 19.85 -9.69
CA SER A 138 -12.48 21.14 -9.16
C SER A 138 -14.01 21.23 -9.03
N ALA A 139 -14.50 21.78 -7.91
CA ALA A 139 -15.92 22.15 -7.77
C ALA A 139 -16.32 23.32 -8.68
N ARG A 140 -15.33 24.09 -9.15
CA ARG A 140 -15.52 25.30 -9.93
C ARG A 140 -15.75 24.97 -11.42
N PRO A 141 -16.93 25.24 -12.00
CA PRO A 141 -17.25 24.87 -13.38
C PRO A 141 -16.33 25.50 -14.43
N GLU A 142 -15.78 26.69 -14.16
CA GLU A 142 -14.81 27.34 -15.03
C GLU A 142 -13.43 26.66 -15.06
N ARG A 143 -13.16 25.78 -14.09
CA ARG A 143 -11.94 24.94 -14.03
C ARG A 143 -12.20 23.52 -14.53
N SER A 144 -13.34 22.94 -14.21
CA SER A 144 -13.76 21.61 -14.66
C SER A 144 -14.72 21.73 -15.85
N VAL A 145 -14.23 22.25 -16.98
CA VAL A 145 -15.07 22.66 -18.14
C VAL A 145 -15.94 21.52 -18.68
N GLN A 146 -15.44 20.27 -18.62
CA GLN A 146 -16.15 19.06 -19.06
C GLN A 146 -16.97 18.40 -17.93
N GLY A 147 -17.15 19.09 -16.79
CA GLY A 147 -17.70 18.55 -15.56
C GLY A 147 -16.64 17.92 -14.65
N ASN A 148 -17.00 17.72 -13.39
CA ASN A 148 -16.13 17.19 -12.34
C ASN A 148 -16.47 15.75 -11.92
N ASP A 149 -17.10 14.99 -12.82
CA ASP A 149 -17.36 13.57 -12.67
C ASP A 149 -16.05 12.75 -12.77
N PRO A 150 -15.66 12.02 -11.72
CA PRO A 150 -14.45 11.19 -11.71
C PRO A 150 -14.40 10.13 -12.81
N THR A 151 -15.52 9.49 -13.10
CA THR A 151 -15.59 8.46 -14.17
C THR A 151 -15.37 9.07 -15.55
N GLY A 152 -16.00 10.21 -15.84
CA GLY A 152 -15.81 10.97 -17.06
C GLY A 152 -14.37 11.47 -17.22
N ALA A 153 -13.74 11.93 -16.14
CA ALA A 153 -12.33 12.32 -16.14
C ALA A 153 -11.41 11.11 -16.42
N ALA A 154 -11.68 9.95 -15.82
CA ALA A 154 -10.94 8.71 -16.06
C ALA A 154 -11.05 8.24 -17.52
N ASN A 155 -12.23 8.37 -18.14
CA ASN A 155 -12.40 8.07 -19.56
C ASN A 155 -11.56 8.99 -20.46
N ARG A 156 -11.55 10.31 -20.17
CA ARG A 156 -10.68 11.27 -20.88
C ARG A 156 -9.21 10.95 -20.70
N LEU A 157 -8.80 10.51 -19.50
CA LEU A 157 -7.43 10.09 -19.23
C LEU A 157 -7.02 8.91 -20.12
N GLY A 158 -7.90 7.93 -20.28
CA GLY A 158 -7.68 6.81 -21.20
C GLY A 158 -7.48 7.25 -22.66
N VAL A 159 -8.27 8.21 -23.14
CA VAL A 159 -8.13 8.78 -24.49
C VAL A 159 -6.78 9.47 -24.66
N LEU A 160 -6.37 10.31 -23.70
CA LEU A 160 -5.08 10.99 -23.72
C LEU A 160 -3.91 9.98 -23.74
N ILE A 161 -3.96 8.93 -22.91
CA ILE A 161 -2.95 7.85 -22.92
C ILE A 161 -2.91 7.16 -24.29
N ASP A 162 -4.07 6.89 -24.89
CA ASP A 162 -4.15 6.24 -26.19
C ASP A 162 -3.56 7.11 -27.31
N GLN A 163 -3.77 8.43 -27.27
CA GLN A 163 -3.16 9.38 -28.19
C GLN A 163 -1.64 9.39 -28.06
N MET A 164 -1.11 9.48 -26.84
CA MET A 164 0.33 9.48 -26.59
C MET A 164 0.99 8.16 -27.04
N ALA A 165 0.39 7.02 -26.69
CA ALA A 165 0.89 5.70 -27.08
C ALA A 165 0.82 5.48 -28.60
N LYS A 166 -0.18 6.06 -29.28
CA LYS A 166 -0.28 6.01 -30.75
C LYS A 166 0.79 6.87 -31.41
N ALA A 167 1.02 8.08 -30.90
CA ALA A 167 2.01 9.00 -31.44
C ALA A 167 3.45 8.55 -31.16
N CYS A 168 3.69 7.92 -30.01
CA CYS A 168 4.99 7.44 -29.53
C CYS A 168 4.88 5.98 -29.06
N PRO A 169 4.75 4.99 -29.97
CA PRO A 169 4.59 3.58 -29.61
C PRO A 169 5.81 2.97 -28.91
N ASP A 170 6.98 3.59 -29.06
CA ASP A 170 8.24 3.16 -28.43
C ASP A 170 8.45 3.80 -27.05
N ALA A 171 7.55 4.69 -26.62
CA ALA A 171 7.66 5.37 -25.34
C ALA A 171 7.10 4.54 -24.20
N VAL A 172 7.73 4.67 -23.03
CA VAL A 172 7.11 4.28 -21.76
C VAL A 172 6.31 5.46 -21.22
N ILE A 173 5.04 5.23 -20.88
CA ILE A 173 4.15 6.24 -20.29
C ILE A 173 3.95 5.89 -18.81
N ILE A 174 4.33 6.78 -17.91
CA ILE A 174 4.07 6.64 -16.48
C ILE A 174 2.99 7.64 -16.08
N VAL A 175 1.85 7.12 -15.64
CA VAL A 175 0.66 7.90 -15.28
C VAL A 175 0.60 8.05 -13.76
N ALA A 176 0.63 9.29 -13.27
CA ALA A 176 0.50 9.57 -11.85
C ALA A 176 -0.94 9.36 -11.38
N ILE A 177 -1.11 8.64 -10.28
CA ILE A 177 -2.23 8.84 -9.37
C ILE A 177 -1.97 10.20 -8.71
N ILE A 178 -2.80 11.20 -9.03
CA ILE A 178 -2.55 12.60 -8.65
C ILE A 178 -2.42 12.80 -7.13
N ILE A 179 -1.64 13.80 -6.74
CA ILE A 179 -1.47 14.20 -5.33
C ILE A 179 -2.81 14.50 -4.65
N ASN A 180 -2.84 14.43 -3.31
CA ASN A 180 -4.03 14.77 -2.53
C ASN A 180 -4.10 16.28 -2.24
N SER A 181 -5.21 16.93 -2.56
CA SER A 181 -5.48 18.29 -2.07
C SER A 181 -5.79 18.28 -0.56
N CYS A 182 -5.65 19.44 0.12
CA CYS A 182 -6.19 19.62 1.47
C CYS A 182 -7.63 20.16 1.54
N ASP A 183 -8.33 20.23 0.40
CA ASP A 183 -9.73 20.64 0.32
C ASP A 183 -10.66 19.41 0.44
N GLU A 184 -11.37 19.29 1.57
CA GLU A 184 -12.16 18.10 1.89
C GLU A 184 -13.24 17.75 0.84
N GLU A 185 -13.90 18.75 0.26
CA GLU A 185 -14.96 18.53 -0.73
C GLU A 185 -14.39 17.99 -2.06
N ARG A 186 -13.24 18.52 -2.46
CA ARG A 186 -12.49 18.07 -3.62
C ARG A 186 -11.85 16.70 -3.39
N ARG A 187 -11.42 16.38 -2.16
CA ARG A 187 -10.79 15.10 -1.81
C ARG A 187 -11.70 13.89 -2.06
N GLU A 188 -13.02 14.03 -1.95
CA GLU A 188 -13.93 12.92 -2.27
C GLU A 188 -13.86 12.56 -3.75
N ARG A 189 -13.95 13.55 -4.63
CA ARG A 189 -13.82 13.37 -6.10
C ARG A 189 -12.41 12.91 -6.49
N GLU A 190 -11.38 13.49 -5.88
CA GLU A 190 -10.00 13.05 -6.09
C GLU A 190 -9.82 11.59 -5.68
N SER A 191 -10.33 11.18 -4.52
CA SER A 191 -10.22 9.78 -4.07
C SER A 191 -10.92 8.80 -5.02
N GLU A 192 -12.08 9.18 -5.56
CA GLU A 192 -12.77 8.37 -6.58
C GLU A 192 -11.95 8.31 -7.87
N PHE A 193 -11.51 9.45 -8.41
CA PHE A 193 -10.71 9.51 -9.63
C PHE A 193 -9.39 8.74 -9.49
N GLN A 194 -8.67 8.93 -8.39
CA GLN A 194 -7.45 8.20 -8.04
C GLN A 194 -7.66 6.68 -8.07
N SER A 195 -8.80 6.19 -7.54
CA SER A 195 -9.12 4.76 -7.54
C SER A 195 -9.38 4.17 -8.93
N LEU A 196 -9.75 5.00 -9.91
CA LEU A 196 -10.06 4.58 -11.29
C LEU A 196 -8.80 4.51 -12.18
N ILE A 197 -7.76 5.31 -11.89
CA ILE A 197 -6.54 5.41 -12.72
C ILE A 197 -5.87 4.05 -12.96
N PRO A 198 -5.68 3.16 -11.95
CA PRO A 198 -5.10 1.85 -12.20
C PRO A 198 -5.90 1.00 -13.19
N GLY A 199 -7.24 1.09 -13.17
CA GLY A 199 -8.11 0.41 -14.13
C GLY A 199 -7.92 0.92 -15.55
N VAL A 200 -7.88 2.25 -15.73
CA VAL A 200 -7.63 2.90 -17.02
C VAL A 200 -6.29 2.45 -17.62
N VAL A 201 -5.24 2.42 -16.80
CA VAL A 201 -3.89 2.00 -17.22
C VAL A 201 -3.85 0.50 -17.51
N LYS A 202 -4.50 -0.32 -16.68
CA LYS A 202 -4.54 -1.77 -16.86
C LYS A 202 -5.09 -2.19 -18.23
N GLU A 203 -6.15 -1.53 -18.72
CA GLU A 203 -6.68 -1.79 -20.07
C GLU A 203 -5.62 -1.61 -21.19
N ARG A 204 -4.67 -0.68 -21.00
CA ARG A 204 -3.60 -0.39 -21.96
C ARG A 204 -2.46 -1.41 -21.84
N ILE A 205 -2.15 -1.84 -20.61
CA ILE A 205 -1.19 -2.92 -20.37
C ILE A 205 -1.68 -4.23 -20.98
N ASP A 206 -2.96 -4.56 -20.78
CA ASP A 206 -3.58 -5.78 -21.30
C ASP A 206 -3.61 -5.81 -22.84
N THR A 207 -3.46 -4.65 -23.49
CA THR A 207 -3.31 -4.51 -24.96
C THR A 207 -1.86 -4.36 -25.42
N GLY A 208 -0.89 -4.58 -24.53
CA GLY A 208 0.54 -4.63 -24.84
C GLY A 208 1.23 -3.26 -24.90
N LYS A 209 0.60 -2.18 -24.44
CA LYS A 209 1.23 -0.86 -24.38
C LYS A 209 2.18 -0.76 -23.19
N HIS A 210 3.29 -0.05 -23.36
CA HIS A 210 4.25 0.25 -22.27
C HIS A 210 3.72 1.38 -21.38
N VAL A 211 2.67 1.11 -20.62
CA VAL A 211 2.07 2.08 -19.68
C VAL A 211 2.22 1.54 -18.27
N LEU A 212 2.58 2.41 -17.32
CA LEU A 212 2.65 2.14 -15.90
C LEU A 212 1.83 3.20 -15.16
N VAL A 213 1.40 2.88 -13.95
CA VAL A 213 0.75 3.82 -13.04
C VAL A 213 1.65 4.00 -11.82
N ALA A 214 1.78 5.21 -11.29
CA ALA A 214 2.66 5.57 -10.18
C ALA A 214 1.92 6.37 -9.11
N ASP A 215 2.11 6.02 -7.83
CA ASP A 215 1.33 6.60 -6.74
C ASP A 215 1.99 7.86 -6.13
N PHE A 216 1.33 9.02 -6.26
CA PHE A 216 1.75 10.27 -5.62
C PHE A 216 0.83 10.71 -4.46
N THR A 217 -0.11 9.87 -4.01
CA THR A 217 -1.10 10.22 -2.99
C THR A 217 -0.50 10.54 -1.62
N THR A 218 0.73 10.09 -1.37
CA THR A 218 1.52 10.40 -0.16
C THR A 218 2.05 11.84 -0.12
N ILE A 219 2.08 12.54 -1.27
CA ILE A 219 2.41 13.96 -1.33
C ILE A 219 1.17 14.75 -0.91
N THR A 220 1.12 15.11 0.38
CA THR A 220 0.01 15.83 1.01
C THR A 220 0.49 16.65 2.20
N GLY A 221 -0.42 17.34 2.88
CA GLY A 221 -0.14 18.07 4.13
C GLY A 221 0.98 19.10 3.96
N ASP A 222 2.07 18.94 4.71
CA ASP A 222 3.22 19.85 4.75
C ASP A 222 3.97 19.97 3.41
N TYR A 223 3.67 19.12 2.42
CA TYR A 223 4.20 19.25 1.07
C TYR A 223 3.40 20.20 0.18
N LEU A 224 2.25 20.67 0.63
CA LEU A 224 1.38 21.57 -0.14
C LEU A 224 1.57 23.03 0.27
N ARG A 225 1.20 23.93 -0.64
CA ARG A 225 1.00 25.34 -0.35
C ARG A 225 -0.34 25.55 0.36
N LYS A 226 -0.52 26.75 0.91
CA LYS A 226 -1.77 27.21 1.54
C LYS A 226 -2.99 27.17 0.60
N ASP A 227 -2.78 27.11 -0.72
CA ASP A 227 -3.87 26.99 -1.69
C ASP A 227 -4.47 25.57 -1.79
N CYS A 228 -3.92 24.61 -1.04
CA CYS A 228 -4.34 23.23 -0.98
C CYS A 228 -4.25 22.44 -2.29
N ILE A 229 -3.65 22.99 -3.34
CA ILE A 229 -3.61 22.38 -4.68
C ILE A 229 -2.18 22.18 -5.13
N HIS A 230 -1.33 23.19 -4.96
CA HIS A 230 0.03 23.16 -5.50
C HIS A 230 1.02 22.70 -4.43
N PRO A 231 1.99 21.84 -4.79
CA PRO A 231 3.13 21.57 -3.92
C PRO A 231 3.90 22.85 -3.57
N ASN A 232 4.47 22.89 -2.37
CA ASN A 232 5.50 23.88 -2.04
C ASN A 232 6.87 23.42 -2.56
N ASN A 233 7.93 24.19 -2.33
CA ASN A 233 9.27 23.86 -2.81
C ASN A 233 9.76 22.47 -2.35
N ASN A 234 9.43 22.04 -1.13
CA ASN A 234 9.79 20.71 -0.65
C ASN A 234 8.93 19.63 -1.30
N GLY A 235 7.62 19.87 -1.45
CA GLY A 235 6.73 18.97 -2.16
C GLY A 235 7.14 18.75 -3.61
N TYR A 236 7.59 19.79 -4.32
CA TYR A 236 8.10 19.66 -5.67
C TYR A 236 9.40 18.87 -5.75
N LYS A 237 10.31 19.04 -4.78
CA LYS A 237 11.52 18.19 -4.68
C LYS A 237 11.13 16.73 -4.46
N GLU A 238 10.22 16.46 -3.54
CA GLU A 238 9.72 15.09 -3.31
C GLU A 238 9.08 14.50 -4.57
N MET A 239 8.22 15.24 -5.27
CA MET A 239 7.69 14.78 -6.55
C MET A 239 8.79 14.44 -7.57
N GLY A 240 9.89 15.20 -7.59
CA GLY A 240 11.04 14.90 -8.44
C GLY A 240 11.75 13.60 -8.06
N ARG A 241 11.89 13.34 -6.74
CA ARG A 241 12.41 12.07 -6.22
C ARG A 241 11.50 10.89 -6.56
N TYR A 242 10.19 11.09 -6.50
CA TYR A 242 9.20 10.07 -6.84
C TYR A 242 9.30 9.70 -8.32
N TRP A 243 9.29 10.70 -9.21
CA TRP A 243 9.49 10.44 -10.64
C TRP A 243 10.80 9.72 -10.94
N TYR A 244 11.89 10.09 -10.27
CA TYR A 244 13.18 9.40 -10.39
C TYR A 244 13.08 7.93 -9.96
N ASP A 245 12.54 7.67 -8.76
CA ASP A 245 12.35 6.32 -8.22
C ASP A 245 11.45 5.46 -9.12
N PHE A 246 10.34 5.99 -9.61
CA PHE A 246 9.47 5.25 -10.53
C PHE A 246 10.16 4.93 -11.87
N LEU A 247 11.03 5.82 -12.35
CA LEU A 247 11.82 5.57 -13.56
C LEU A 247 12.83 4.44 -13.36
N THR A 248 13.42 4.29 -12.17
CA THR A 248 14.37 3.18 -11.93
C THR A 248 13.68 1.82 -11.92
N GLN A 249 12.39 1.78 -11.56
CA GLN A 249 11.54 0.58 -11.54
C GLN A 249 11.04 0.13 -12.91
N VAL A 250 11.12 0.96 -13.95
CA VAL A 250 10.67 0.61 -15.31
C VAL A 250 11.48 -0.59 -15.84
N PRO A 251 10.83 -1.61 -16.46
CA PRO A 251 11.55 -2.69 -17.12
C PRO A 251 12.56 -2.14 -18.12
N LYS A 252 13.84 -2.44 -17.91
CA LYS A 252 14.93 -1.92 -18.75
C LYS A 252 14.79 -2.35 -20.21
N SER A 253 14.00 -3.39 -20.52
CA SER A 253 13.67 -3.82 -21.88
C SER A 253 12.67 -2.90 -22.59
N TRP A 254 11.89 -2.13 -21.84
CA TRP A 254 10.89 -1.19 -22.38
C TRP A 254 11.52 0.13 -22.81
N ILE A 255 12.62 0.53 -22.17
CA ILE A 255 13.32 1.78 -22.48
C ILE A 255 14.26 1.56 -23.66
N GLN A 256 13.94 2.19 -24.79
CA GLN A 256 14.73 2.21 -26.02
C GLN A 256 15.26 3.61 -26.26
N ALA A 257 16.35 3.75 -27.04
CA ALA A 257 16.86 5.05 -27.44
C ALA A 257 15.77 5.86 -28.20
N PRO A 258 15.73 7.19 -28.01
CA PRO A 258 14.74 8.01 -28.70
C PRO A 258 14.97 7.99 -30.21
N ILE A 259 13.87 8.15 -30.96
CA ILE A 259 13.89 8.11 -32.43
C ILE A 259 14.01 9.53 -32.97
N GLY A 260 14.95 9.73 -33.89
CA GLY A 260 15.24 11.04 -34.49
C GLY A 260 16.24 11.86 -33.66
N GLY A 261 16.78 12.91 -34.27
CA GLY A 261 17.66 13.85 -33.57
C GLY A 261 16.94 14.61 -32.46
N ASP A 262 17.71 15.25 -31.60
CA ASP A 262 17.14 16.05 -30.53
C ASP A 262 16.35 17.24 -31.09
N PRO A 263 15.21 17.59 -30.46
CA PRO A 263 14.44 18.76 -30.82
C PRO A 263 15.30 20.02 -30.88
N GLU A 264 15.19 20.79 -31.98
CA GLU A 264 15.85 22.08 -32.09
C GLU A 264 15.31 23.04 -31.03
N GLN A 265 16.18 23.50 -30.13
CA GLN A 265 15.81 24.48 -29.10
C GLN A 265 15.95 25.90 -29.66
N PRO A 266 14.90 26.73 -29.67
CA PRO A 266 15.00 28.12 -30.12
C PRO A 266 15.95 28.94 -29.20
N GLU A 267 16.74 29.86 -29.79
CA GLU A 267 17.62 30.75 -29.02
C GLU A 267 16.82 31.63 -28.04
N ARG A 268 17.30 31.71 -26.78
CA ARG A 268 16.62 32.34 -25.63
C ARG A 268 16.31 33.84 -25.82
N GLY A 269 15.05 34.22 -25.53
CA GLY A 269 14.69 35.57 -25.08
C GLY A 269 14.96 35.77 -23.57
N PRO A 270 14.97 37.02 -23.05
CA PRO A 270 15.36 37.31 -21.67
C PRO A 270 14.40 36.68 -20.64
N LEU A 271 14.98 36.05 -19.62
CA LEU A 271 14.28 35.41 -18.50
C LEU A 271 13.50 36.45 -17.69
N VAL A 272 12.21 36.23 -17.48
CA VAL A 272 11.39 37.01 -16.54
C VAL A 272 11.59 36.44 -15.13
N GLY A 273 12.20 37.22 -14.25
CA GLY A 273 12.44 36.83 -12.85
C GLY A 273 11.15 36.75 -12.02
N PRO A 274 11.12 35.92 -10.96
CA PRO A 274 9.92 35.73 -10.14
C PRO A 274 9.67 36.91 -9.18
N PRO A 275 8.40 37.18 -8.80
CA PRO A 275 8.09 38.01 -7.63
C PRO A 275 8.51 37.30 -6.34
N THR A 276 8.92 38.08 -5.33
CA THR A 276 9.29 37.61 -3.99
C THR A 276 8.08 37.11 -3.20
N ASP A 277 8.23 35.97 -2.52
CA ASP A 277 7.26 35.37 -1.60
C ASP A 277 7.19 36.18 -0.27
N PRO A 278 6.00 36.53 0.26
CA PRO A 278 5.87 37.25 1.53
C PRO A 278 6.03 36.40 2.80
N ASP A 279 6.05 35.06 2.70
CA ASP A 279 5.94 34.17 3.87
C ASP A 279 7.29 33.58 4.36
N ASP A 280 8.44 34.10 3.91
CA ASP A 280 9.78 33.61 4.29
C ASP A 280 10.50 34.56 5.29
N GLU A 281 9.83 34.85 6.42
CA GLU A 281 10.45 35.45 7.61
C GLU A 281 10.49 34.43 8.76
N ASP A 282 11.36 33.43 8.66
CA ASP A 282 12.00 32.84 9.85
C ASP A 282 13.16 31.92 9.43
N HIS A 283 14.32 32.52 9.17
CA HIS A 283 15.64 32.03 9.56
C HIS A 283 16.72 32.99 9.04
N LYS A 284 17.09 33.96 9.87
CA LYS A 284 18.37 34.67 9.75
C LYS A 284 19.44 33.96 10.58
N ASP A 285 20.67 34.12 10.08
CA ASP A 285 21.99 33.78 10.64
C ASP A 285 22.57 32.45 10.11
N GLY A 286 23.69 32.41 9.39
CA GLY A 286 24.58 33.45 8.91
C GLY A 286 25.61 32.83 7.95
N ALA A 287 25.81 33.44 6.78
CA ALA A 287 26.86 33.06 5.85
C ALA A 287 27.96 34.12 5.87
N GLY A 288 29.08 33.78 6.51
CA GLY A 288 30.33 34.53 6.42
C GLY A 288 30.94 34.40 5.02
N SER A 289 31.15 35.55 4.39
CA SER A 289 31.88 35.76 3.14
C SER A 289 33.33 35.28 3.20
N PHE A 290 33.74 34.45 2.24
CA PHE A 290 35.08 34.40 1.61
C PHE A 290 34.85 33.70 0.26
N GLY A 291 35.17 34.25 -0.92
CA GLY A 291 36.33 35.02 -1.31
C GLY A 291 37.02 34.24 -2.44
N THR A 292 36.68 34.57 -3.68
CA THR A 292 37.16 33.99 -4.92
C THR A 292 38.68 34.02 -5.04
N GLN A 293 39.32 32.91 -5.45
CA GLN A 293 40.54 33.01 -6.25
C GLN A 293 40.78 31.80 -7.15
N LEU A 294 40.80 32.09 -8.45
CA LEU A 294 41.20 31.24 -9.56
C LEU A 294 42.73 31.14 -9.59
N GLY A 295 43.28 29.94 -9.77
CA GLY A 295 44.72 29.72 -9.94
C GLY A 295 45.02 28.42 -10.67
N PHE A 296 45.45 28.53 -11.92
CA PHE A 296 46.02 27.49 -12.77
C PHE A 296 47.17 26.74 -12.08
N LEU A 297 47.27 25.41 -12.30
CA LEU A 297 48.54 24.75 -12.60
C LEU A 297 48.34 23.35 -13.22
N THR A 298 49.06 23.18 -14.31
CA THR A 298 49.24 22.03 -15.19
C THR A 298 49.97 20.85 -14.54
N GLY A 299 49.59 19.62 -14.93
CA GLY A 299 50.59 18.62 -15.35
C GLY A 299 50.75 17.32 -14.54
N LEU A 300 50.53 16.21 -15.27
CA LEU A 300 51.27 14.94 -15.26
C LEU A 300 50.89 13.78 -14.30
N ALA A 301 50.38 12.74 -14.97
CA ALA A 301 50.89 11.38 -15.02
C ALA A 301 50.39 10.32 -14.02
N SER A 302 49.62 9.39 -14.60
CA SER A 302 49.67 7.93 -14.45
C SER A 302 49.94 7.33 -13.07
N MET A 303 48.90 6.75 -12.49
CA MET A 303 49.03 5.49 -11.76
C MET A 303 47.72 4.69 -11.88
N VAL A 304 47.73 3.72 -12.80
CA VAL A 304 46.76 2.63 -12.83
C VAL A 304 47.07 1.76 -11.60
N ILE A 305 46.26 1.90 -10.57
CA ILE A 305 46.16 0.91 -9.49
C ILE A 305 44.76 0.32 -9.62
N GLU A 306 44.68 -0.89 -10.17
CA GLU A 306 43.53 -1.77 -10.04
C GLU A 306 43.27 -2.05 -8.55
N ARG A 307 42.46 -1.20 -7.91
CA ARG A 307 41.76 -1.58 -6.69
C ARG A 307 40.52 -2.34 -7.12
N HIS A 308 40.57 -3.66 -6.94
CA HIS A 308 39.36 -4.47 -6.77
C HIS A 308 38.53 -3.84 -5.64
N ALA A 309 37.57 -2.99 -6.00
CA ALA A 309 36.52 -2.58 -5.10
C ALA A 309 35.62 -3.80 -4.88
N ARG A 310 35.88 -4.53 -3.79
CA ARG A 310 34.82 -5.34 -3.18
C ARG A 310 33.71 -4.35 -2.83
N SER A 311 32.65 -4.35 -3.62
CA SER A 311 31.39 -3.76 -3.25
C SER A 311 30.90 -4.49 -2.00
N SER A 312 31.17 -3.90 -0.83
CA SER A 312 30.42 -4.24 0.37
C SER A 312 29.03 -3.67 0.17
N ILE A 313 28.06 -4.53 -0.12
CA ILE A 313 26.64 -4.21 0.02
C ILE A 313 26.49 -3.66 1.43
N MET A 314 26.22 -2.37 1.59
CA MET A 314 25.93 -1.82 2.90
C MET A 314 24.56 -2.36 3.31
N SER A 315 24.55 -3.45 4.10
CA SER A 315 23.33 -3.87 4.78
C SER A 315 22.95 -2.76 5.75
N THR A 316 21.72 -2.26 5.67
CA THR A 316 21.15 -1.39 6.71
C THR A 316 21.25 -2.06 8.07
N ASP A 317 21.61 -1.30 9.11
CA ASP A 317 21.70 -1.80 10.48
C ASP A 317 20.32 -1.90 11.17
N LYS A 318 19.27 -1.41 10.49
CA LYS A 318 17.89 -1.42 10.98
C LYS A 318 17.23 -2.79 10.75
N ILE A 319 16.30 -3.14 11.63
CA ILE A 319 15.27 -4.15 11.38
C ILE A 319 14.10 -3.41 10.74
N THR A 320 13.71 -3.80 9.54
CA THR A 320 12.50 -3.29 8.89
C THR A 320 11.29 -4.05 9.43
N PHE A 321 10.25 -3.32 9.83
CA PHE A 321 9.03 -3.88 10.38
C PHE A 321 7.81 -3.35 9.62
N LEU A 322 7.08 -4.21 8.90
CA LEU A 322 5.88 -3.84 8.15
C LEU A 322 4.61 -4.22 8.93
N ALA A 323 3.81 -3.21 9.28
CA ALA A 323 2.51 -3.44 9.91
C ALA A 323 1.55 -4.19 8.96
N ASN A 324 0.49 -4.80 9.51
CA ASN A 324 -0.54 -5.50 8.72
C ASN A 324 -1.61 -4.56 8.14
N TRP A 325 -1.58 -3.29 8.55
CA TRP A 325 -2.55 -2.24 8.27
C TRP A 325 -1.87 -0.88 8.44
N HIS A 326 -2.53 0.20 8.04
CA HIS A 326 -2.17 1.53 8.55
C HIS A 326 -2.18 1.55 10.09
N ALA A 327 -1.45 2.50 10.68
CA ALA A 327 -1.37 2.67 12.12
C ALA A 327 -2.77 2.60 12.74
N THR A 328 -2.98 1.59 13.59
CA THR A 328 -4.25 1.30 14.25
C THR A 328 -4.01 1.21 15.76
N PRO A 329 -5.01 1.46 16.62
CA PRO A 329 -4.81 1.42 18.07
C PRO A 329 -4.21 0.13 18.64
N TYR A 330 -4.48 -1.03 18.03
CA TYR A 330 -3.86 -2.29 18.47
C TYR A 330 -2.36 -2.40 18.14
N HIS A 331 -1.78 -1.48 17.36
CA HIS A 331 -0.32 -1.40 17.14
C HIS A 331 0.44 -0.71 18.29
N ALA A 332 -0.26 -0.26 19.34
CA ALA A 332 0.34 0.49 20.46
C ALA A 332 1.64 -0.13 21.02
N PRO A 333 1.75 -1.46 21.27
CA PRO A 333 3.00 -2.03 21.78
C PRO A 333 4.22 -1.79 20.87
N LEU A 334 4.04 -1.84 19.55
CA LEU A 334 5.13 -1.62 18.58
C LEU A 334 5.61 -0.17 18.61
N TYR A 335 4.66 0.77 18.51
CA TYR A 335 4.96 2.19 18.49
C TYR A 335 5.51 2.68 19.84
N LEU A 336 4.97 2.20 20.96
CA LEU A 336 5.48 2.53 22.29
C LEU A 336 6.87 1.94 22.54
N ALA A 337 7.20 0.76 21.99
CA ALA A 337 8.57 0.25 22.06
C ALA A 337 9.58 1.18 21.36
N GLN A 338 9.17 1.86 20.28
CA GLN A 338 9.99 2.89 19.63
C GLN A 338 9.99 4.20 20.42
N ALA A 339 8.82 4.74 20.76
CA ALA A 339 8.66 6.02 21.45
C ALA A 339 9.40 6.06 22.79
N LYS A 340 9.33 4.97 23.55
CA LYS A 340 9.98 4.85 24.87
C LYS A 340 11.45 4.43 24.78
N GLY A 341 11.98 4.25 23.58
CA GLY A 341 13.37 3.88 23.34
C GLY A 341 13.72 2.43 23.70
N TYR A 342 12.73 1.54 23.87
CA TYR A 342 13.01 0.14 24.24
C TYR A 342 13.82 -0.61 23.18
N PHE A 343 13.64 -0.31 21.90
CA PHE A 343 14.52 -0.83 20.85
C PHE A 343 15.98 -0.36 21.04
N LYS A 344 16.17 0.91 21.40
CA LYS A 344 17.50 1.48 21.67
C LYS A 344 18.14 0.84 22.91
N ASP A 345 17.38 0.62 23.97
CA ASP A 345 17.84 -0.06 25.19
C ASP A 345 18.33 -1.49 24.90
N GLU A 346 17.68 -2.18 23.95
CA GLU A 346 18.04 -3.51 23.47
C GLU A 346 19.15 -3.48 22.38
N GLY A 347 19.71 -2.30 22.08
CA GLY A 347 20.81 -2.14 21.12
C GLY A 347 20.42 -2.34 19.65
N ILE A 348 19.14 -2.26 19.31
CA ILE A 348 18.64 -2.43 17.94
C ILE A 348 17.98 -1.15 17.42
N LYS A 349 17.95 -1.00 16.10
CA LYS A 349 17.20 0.05 15.40
C LYS A 349 16.07 -0.61 14.62
N VAL A 350 14.88 -0.03 14.66
CA VAL A 350 13.72 -0.54 13.93
C VAL A 350 13.16 0.57 13.04
N ALA A 351 12.89 0.24 11.77
CA ALA A 351 12.16 1.10 10.85
C ALA A 351 10.72 0.58 10.75
N LEU A 352 9.75 1.37 11.21
CA LEU A 352 8.34 1.02 11.14
C LEU A 352 7.77 1.48 9.78
N LEU A 353 7.16 0.54 9.07
CA LEU A 353 6.54 0.72 7.77
C LEU A 353 5.06 0.37 7.86
N GLU A 354 4.24 1.05 7.07
CA GLU A 354 2.81 0.79 6.92
C GLU A 354 2.54 0.38 5.46
N PRO A 355 1.71 -0.64 5.21
CA PRO A 355 1.40 -1.07 3.85
C PRO A 355 0.32 -0.19 3.23
N ASN A 356 0.33 -0.04 1.90
CA ASN A 356 -0.79 0.53 1.15
C ASN A 356 -1.88 -0.53 0.90
N ASP A 357 -1.50 -1.76 0.55
CA ASP A 357 -2.39 -2.92 0.47
C ASP A 357 -2.03 -3.95 1.55
N PRO A 358 -2.97 -4.32 2.44
CA PRO A 358 -2.69 -5.33 3.45
C PRO A 358 -2.35 -6.69 2.83
N SER A 359 -2.72 -6.97 1.58
CA SER A 359 -2.49 -8.26 0.91
C SER A 359 -1.02 -8.53 0.60
N ASP A 360 -0.22 -7.48 0.41
CA ASP A 360 1.18 -7.61 -0.05
C ASP A 360 2.15 -7.92 1.10
N VAL A 361 1.73 -7.67 2.35
CA VAL A 361 2.57 -7.77 3.55
C VAL A 361 3.31 -9.11 3.66
N THR A 362 2.61 -10.24 3.42
CA THR A 362 3.22 -11.57 3.52
C THR A 362 4.20 -11.87 2.41
N GLU A 363 3.97 -11.35 1.21
CA GLU A 363 4.88 -11.51 0.08
C GLU A 363 6.13 -10.63 0.26
N ILE A 364 5.95 -9.38 0.72
CA ILE A 364 7.06 -8.46 1.01
C ILE A 364 7.99 -9.05 2.08
N ILE A 365 7.44 -9.61 3.16
CA ILE A 365 8.24 -10.26 4.22
C ILE A 365 8.81 -11.60 3.74
N GLY A 366 8.01 -12.41 3.04
CA GLY A 366 8.44 -13.71 2.53
C GLY A 366 9.58 -13.63 1.52
N THR A 367 9.58 -12.62 0.66
CA THR A 367 10.68 -12.36 -0.29
C THR A 367 11.94 -11.78 0.37
N GLY A 368 11.87 -11.42 1.66
CA GLY A 368 12.98 -10.83 2.41
C GLY A 368 13.24 -9.36 2.11
N LYS A 369 12.30 -8.66 1.45
CA LYS A 369 12.36 -7.20 1.27
C LYS A 369 12.14 -6.46 2.59
N VAL A 370 11.37 -7.06 3.50
CA VAL A 370 11.19 -6.61 4.88
C VAL A 370 11.50 -7.78 5.83
N ASP A 371 12.11 -7.46 6.98
CA ASP A 371 12.60 -8.45 7.94
C ASP A 371 11.47 -9.07 8.78
N LEU A 372 10.67 -8.21 9.43
CA LEU A 372 9.60 -8.57 10.37
C LEU A 372 8.29 -7.85 10.02
N GLY A 373 7.18 -8.29 10.61
CA GLY A 373 5.92 -7.57 10.48
C GLY A 373 4.76 -8.15 11.26
N PHE A 374 3.56 -7.66 10.97
CA PHE A 374 2.32 -8.23 11.49
C PHE A 374 1.55 -9.00 10.42
N LYS A 375 0.93 -10.11 10.81
CA LYS A 375 -0.12 -10.73 10.00
C LYS A 375 -1.05 -11.62 10.81
N ALA A 376 -2.31 -11.72 10.38
CA ALA A 376 -3.26 -12.66 10.95
C ALA A 376 -2.92 -14.12 10.59
N MET A 377 -3.21 -15.06 11.51
CA MET A 377 -2.76 -16.46 11.45
C MET A 377 -3.08 -17.18 10.13
N ILE A 378 -4.30 -17.04 9.60
CA ILE A 378 -4.68 -17.71 8.34
C ILE A 378 -3.80 -17.27 7.15
N HIS A 379 -3.43 -15.98 7.11
CA HIS A 379 -2.56 -15.44 6.08
C HIS A 379 -1.10 -15.88 6.28
N THR A 380 -0.64 -16.00 7.52
CA THR A 380 0.72 -16.50 7.84
C THR A 380 0.91 -17.94 7.38
N LEU A 381 -0.09 -18.80 7.61
CA LEU A 381 -0.10 -20.18 7.12
C LEU A 381 -0.09 -20.22 5.58
N ALA A 382 -0.99 -19.46 4.96
CA ALA A 382 -1.15 -19.46 3.51
C ALA A 382 0.06 -18.88 2.78
N ALA A 383 0.76 -17.91 3.36
CA ALA A 383 2.00 -17.37 2.81
C ALA A 383 3.05 -18.46 2.64
N LYS A 384 3.30 -19.25 3.69
CA LYS A 384 4.26 -20.37 3.60
C LYS A 384 3.80 -21.46 2.64
N ALA A 385 2.50 -21.72 2.55
CA ALA A 385 1.95 -22.67 1.58
C ALA A 385 2.14 -22.21 0.12
N ARG A 386 2.37 -20.91 -0.10
CA ARG A 386 2.66 -20.28 -1.39
C ARG A 386 4.15 -19.96 -1.57
N ASP A 387 5.02 -20.66 -0.85
CA ASP A 387 6.48 -20.51 -0.91
C ASP A 387 7.01 -19.11 -0.50
N PHE A 388 6.25 -18.38 0.32
CA PHE A 388 6.73 -17.19 1.01
C PHE A 388 7.15 -17.57 2.44
N PRO A 389 8.46 -17.80 2.71
CA PRO A 389 8.94 -18.41 3.95
C PRO A 389 8.88 -17.43 5.13
N VAL A 390 7.69 -17.29 5.70
CA VAL A 390 7.44 -16.53 6.94
C VAL A 390 7.18 -17.47 8.10
N VAL A 391 7.54 -17.06 9.31
CA VAL A 391 7.27 -17.77 10.56
C VAL A 391 6.76 -16.80 11.62
N SER A 392 5.76 -17.22 12.39
CA SER A 392 5.32 -16.46 13.56
C SER A 392 6.30 -16.61 14.72
N ILE A 393 6.71 -15.49 15.30
CA ILE A 393 7.63 -15.41 16.45
C ILE A 393 6.93 -14.96 17.74
N GLY A 394 5.64 -14.62 17.67
CA GLY A 394 4.80 -14.30 18.82
C GLY A 394 3.44 -13.73 18.41
N SER A 395 2.54 -13.55 19.38
CA SER A 395 1.18 -13.01 19.20
C SER A 395 1.10 -11.56 19.68
N LEU A 396 0.39 -10.71 18.95
CA LEU A 396 0.05 -9.33 19.37
C LEU A 396 -1.36 -9.27 19.96
N LEU A 397 -2.34 -9.82 19.22
CA LEU A 397 -3.76 -9.72 19.52
C LEU A 397 -4.37 -11.12 19.42
N ASP A 398 -4.89 -11.64 20.52
CA ASP A 398 -5.42 -12.99 20.63
C ASP A 398 -6.92 -13.00 20.30
N GLU A 399 -7.28 -13.75 19.26
CA GLU A 399 -8.65 -14.10 18.87
C GLU A 399 -9.67 -12.92 18.81
N PRO A 400 -9.33 -11.77 18.18
CA PRO A 400 -10.28 -10.67 18.04
C PRO A 400 -11.51 -11.15 17.25
N PHE A 401 -12.71 -10.85 17.73
CA PHE A 401 -13.92 -11.34 17.05
C PHE A 401 -13.98 -10.79 15.62
N THR A 402 -14.20 -11.70 14.69
CA THR A 402 -14.19 -11.41 13.26
C THR A 402 -15.41 -12.01 12.59
N GLY A 403 -16.06 -11.24 11.75
CA GLY A 403 -17.27 -11.67 11.08
C GLY A 403 -17.73 -10.72 10.00
N VAL A 404 -18.87 -11.05 9.40
CA VAL A 404 -19.55 -10.18 8.43
C VAL A 404 -20.32 -9.12 9.22
N VAL A 405 -19.78 -7.91 9.27
CA VAL A 405 -20.38 -6.74 9.93
C VAL A 405 -21.41 -6.11 9.01
N TYR A 406 -22.58 -5.80 9.56
CA TYR A 406 -23.71 -5.24 8.82
C TYR A 406 -24.52 -4.26 9.67
N LEU A 407 -25.31 -3.42 9.00
CA LEU A 407 -26.32 -2.57 9.62
C LEU A 407 -27.68 -3.29 9.56
N LYS A 408 -28.48 -3.28 10.62
CA LYS A 408 -29.81 -3.95 10.62
C LYS A 408 -30.71 -3.54 9.45
N ASP A 409 -30.66 -2.28 9.04
CA ASP A 409 -31.49 -1.75 7.96
C ASP A 409 -31.11 -2.31 6.56
N SER A 410 -29.98 -3.02 6.43
CA SER A 410 -29.64 -3.73 5.19
C SER A 410 -30.53 -4.95 4.94
N GLY A 411 -31.33 -5.38 5.93
CA GLY A 411 -32.16 -6.57 5.89
C GLY A 411 -31.39 -7.87 6.15
N ILE A 412 -30.10 -7.78 6.49
CA ILE A 412 -29.30 -8.92 6.96
C ILE A 412 -29.69 -9.25 8.41
N THR A 413 -29.66 -10.53 8.75
CA THR A 413 -30.04 -11.05 10.07
C THR A 413 -28.98 -12.03 10.59
N THR A 414 -29.23 -12.67 11.73
CA THR A 414 -28.38 -13.74 12.26
C THR A 414 -28.45 -15.04 11.44
N ASP A 415 -29.40 -15.19 10.51
CA ASP A 415 -29.40 -16.28 9.55
C ASP A 415 -28.45 -15.94 8.38
N PHE A 416 -27.41 -16.76 8.17
CA PHE A 416 -26.46 -16.62 7.07
C PHE A 416 -27.15 -16.52 5.70
N ARG A 417 -28.32 -17.16 5.53
CA ARG A 417 -29.07 -17.13 4.27
C ARG A 417 -29.58 -15.74 3.90
N SER A 418 -29.63 -14.80 4.85
CA SER A 418 -29.96 -13.40 4.58
C SER A 418 -28.89 -12.65 3.76
N LEU A 419 -27.69 -13.25 3.57
CA LEU A 419 -26.67 -12.73 2.65
C LEU A 419 -27.01 -12.96 1.17
N LYS A 420 -28.06 -13.72 0.87
CA LYS A 420 -28.49 -13.97 -0.52
C LYS A 420 -28.87 -12.64 -1.22
N GLY A 421 -28.26 -12.42 -2.38
CA GLY A 421 -28.39 -11.22 -3.21
C GLY A 421 -27.62 -10.00 -2.68
N LYS A 422 -26.83 -10.14 -1.62
CA LYS A 422 -26.11 -9.03 -0.99
C LYS A 422 -24.70 -8.87 -1.54
N ARG A 423 -24.19 -7.64 -1.52
CA ARG A 423 -22.79 -7.30 -1.78
C ARG A 423 -22.02 -7.40 -0.47
N ILE A 424 -21.07 -8.33 -0.41
CA ILE A 424 -20.28 -8.63 0.79
C ILE A 424 -18.84 -8.21 0.56
N GLY A 425 -18.40 -7.21 1.31
CA GLY A 425 -17.04 -6.68 1.29
C GLY A 425 -16.03 -7.64 1.92
N TYR A 426 -14.84 -7.74 1.34
CA TYR A 426 -13.70 -8.44 1.91
C TYR A 426 -12.40 -7.65 1.70
N VAL A 427 -11.40 -7.89 2.55
CA VAL A 427 -10.14 -7.12 2.54
C VAL A 427 -9.23 -7.53 1.37
N GLY A 428 -8.64 -8.74 1.48
CA GLY A 428 -7.62 -9.23 0.56
C GLY A 428 -8.16 -10.33 -0.33
N GLU A 429 -7.92 -11.59 0.04
CA GLU A 429 -8.36 -12.77 -0.72
C GLU A 429 -9.13 -13.76 0.18
N PHE A 430 -8.54 -14.11 1.33
CA PHE A 430 -9.06 -15.17 2.21
C PHE A 430 -10.47 -14.93 2.71
N GLY A 431 -10.87 -13.68 2.93
CA GLY A 431 -12.24 -13.36 3.32
C GLY A 431 -13.28 -13.91 2.34
N LYS A 432 -13.02 -13.78 1.02
CA LYS A 432 -13.90 -14.35 -0.01
C LYS A 432 -13.92 -15.88 0.06
N ILE A 433 -12.76 -16.51 0.18
CA ILE A 433 -12.64 -17.98 0.29
C ILE A 433 -13.46 -18.51 1.48
N GLN A 434 -13.41 -17.82 2.63
CA GLN A 434 -14.17 -18.20 3.82
C GLN A 434 -15.67 -18.11 3.59
N ILE A 435 -16.17 -17.02 2.99
CA ILE A 435 -17.61 -16.86 2.73
C ILE A 435 -18.08 -17.85 1.67
N ASP A 436 -17.30 -18.05 0.60
CA ASP A 436 -17.59 -19.04 -0.45
C ASP A 436 -17.75 -20.44 0.15
N GLU A 437 -16.82 -20.86 1.02
CA GLU A 437 -16.90 -22.17 1.68
C GLU A 437 -18.13 -22.28 2.58
N LEU A 438 -18.42 -21.22 3.35
CA LEU A 438 -19.60 -21.16 4.21
C LEU A 438 -20.91 -21.29 3.43
N THR A 439 -21.01 -20.78 2.20
CA THR A 439 -22.25 -20.90 1.40
C THR A 439 -22.75 -22.34 1.33
N SER A 440 -21.85 -23.31 1.13
CA SER A 440 -22.19 -24.72 1.02
C SER A 440 -22.81 -25.32 2.29
N HIS A 441 -22.39 -24.85 3.48
CA HIS A 441 -22.91 -25.32 4.77
C HIS A 441 -24.32 -24.81 5.06
N TYR A 442 -24.72 -23.70 4.42
CA TYR A 442 -26.01 -23.06 4.64
C TYR A 442 -27.00 -23.26 3.48
N GLY A 443 -26.67 -24.13 2.53
CA GLY A 443 -27.52 -24.44 1.38
C GLY A 443 -27.56 -23.32 0.33
N MET A 444 -26.49 -22.53 0.26
CA MET A 444 -26.24 -21.47 -0.72
C MET A 444 -25.09 -21.86 -1.65
N SER A 445 -24.85 -21.05 -2.67
CA SER A 445 -23.71 -21.11 -3.57
C SER A 445 -22.94 -19.79 -3.59
N PRO A 446 -21.66 -19.74 -3.99
CA PRO A 446 -20.92 -18.49 -4.15
C PRO A 446 -21.60 -17.46 -5.09
N GLU A 447 -22.43 -17.92 -6.02
CA GLU A 447 -23.22 -17.06 -6.92
C GLU A 447 -24.45 -16.44 -6.25
N ASP A 448 -24.84 -16.90 -5.05
CA ASP A 448 -25.96 -16.34 -4.31
C ASP A 448 -25.63 -14.98 -3.67
N TYR A 449 -24.37 -14.53 -3.68
CA TYR A 449 -23.98 -13.21 -3.19
C TYR A 449 -22.94 -12.58 -4.12
N THR A 450 -22.66 -11.29 -3.96
CA THR A 450 -21.61 -10.59 -4.73
C THR A 450 -20.44 -10.25 -3.82
N ALA A 451 -19.28 -10.89 -4.03
CA ALA A 451 -18.06 -10.55 -3.30
C ALA A 451 -17.46 -9.24 -3.84
N VAL A 452 -17.13 -8.29 -2.97
CA VAL A 452 -16.51 -7.00 -3.34
C VAL A 452 -15.20 -6.82 -2.58
N ARG A 453 -14.07 -6.68 -3.28
CA ARG A 453 -12.78 -6.40 -2.64
C ARG A 453 -12.74 -4.94 -2.24
N CYS A 454 -12.58 -4.67 -0.94
CA CYS A 454 -12.60 -3.32 -0.38
C CYS A 454 -11.24 -2.87 0.17
N GLY A 455 -10.23 -3.76 0.24
CA GLY A 455 -8.96 -3.46 0.89
C GLY A 455 -9.18 -2.98 2.32
N MET A 456 -8.65 -1.81 2.65
CA MET A 456 -8.82 -1.21 3.98
C MET A 456 -10.13 -0.46 4.23
N ASN A 457 -11.04 -0.41 3.24
CA ASN A 457 -12.18 0.52 3.24
C ASN A 457 -13.54 -0.13 3.52
N VAL A 458 -13.60 -1.31 4.16
CA VAL A 458 -14.86 -2.05 4.39
C VAL A 458 -15.93 -1.19 5.07
N SER A 459 -15.62 -0.53 6.19
CA SER A 459 -16.60 0.31 6.91
C SER A 459 -17.07 1.48 6.05
N LYS A 460 -16.16 2.14 5.32
CA LYS A 460 -16.51 3.25 4.42
C LYS A 460 -17.41 2.79 3.28
N ALA A 461 -17.17 1.61 2.71
CA ALA A 461 -18.00 1.04 1.66
C ALA A 461 -19.40 0.68 2.17
N ILE A 462 -19.55 0.22 3.42
CA ILE A 462 -20.87 0.03 4.06
C ILE A 462 -21.57 1.40 4.23
N ILE A 463 -20.85 2.42 4.70
CA ILE A 463 -21.38 3.77 4.93
C ILE A 463 -21.88 4.40 3.62
N ARG A 464 -21.14 4.26 2.53
CA ARG A 464 -21.49 4.77 1.19
C ARG A 464 -22.63 3.97 0.54
N GLY A 465 -22.90 2.77 1.03
CA GLY A 465 -23.83 1.85 0.40
C GLY A 465 -23.25 1.17 -0.85
N ASP A 466 -21.92 1.09 -0.97
CA ASP A 466 -21.22 0.35 -2.04
C ASP A 466 -21.26 -1.17 -1.79
N ILE A 467 -21.44 -1.56 -0.52
CA ILE A 467 -21.66 -2.94 -0.07
C ILE A 467 -22.74 -2.95 1.02
N ASP A 468 -23.39 -4.10 1.21
CA ASP A 468 -24.47 -4.24 2.20
C ASP A 468 -23.97 -4.74 3.57
N ALA A 469 -22.81 -5.40 3.56
CA ALA A 469 -22.07 -5.88 4.72
C ALA A 469 -20.62 -6.19 4.32
N GLY A 470 -19.73 -6.43 5.28
CA GLY A 470 -18.37 -6.84 4.96
C GLY A 470 -17.60 -7.42 6.13
N ILE A 471 -16.53 -8.16 5.82
CA ILE A 471 -15.71 -8.82 6.83
C ILE A 471 -14.90 -7.78 7.60
N GLY A 472 -15.02 -7.79 8.92
CA GLY A 472 -14.33 -6.86 9.79
C GLY A 472 -14.13 -7.39 11.20
N LEU A 473 -13.27 -6.71 11.95
CA LEU A 473 -13.01 -6.93 13.35
C LEU A 473 -14.02 -6.18 14.22
N GLU A 474 -14.42 -6.81 15.31
CA GLU A 474 -15.31 -6.24 16.31
C GLU A 474 -14.69 -5.02 17.01
N ASN A 475 -13.38 -5.04 17.24
CA ASN A 475 -12.70 -3.95 17.91
C ASN A 475 -12.32 -2.79 16.97
N VAL A 476 -12.53 -2.91 15.65
CA VAL A 476 -12.17 -1.89 14.65
C VAL A 476 -13.39 -1.52 13.80
N GLN A 477 -13.71 -2.31 12.77
CA GLN A 477 -14.77 -1.96 11.79
C GLN A 477 -16.15 -1.83 12.43
N MET A 478 -16.45 -2.67 13.43
CA MET A 478 -17.71 -2.54 14.15
C MET A 478 -17.77 -1.24 14.98
N VAL A 479 -16.66 -0.84 15.62
CA VAL A 479 -16.56 0.44 16.36
C VAL A 479 -16.71 1.64 15.42
N GLU A 480 -16.08 1.60 14.24
CA GLU A 480 -16.20 2.64 13.21
C GLU A 480 -17.66 2.86 12.81
N LEU A 481 -18.40 1.79 12.56
CA LEU A 481 -19.83 1.86 12.20
C LEU A 481 -20.71 2.27 13.39
N GLU A 482 -20.40 1.81 14.61
CA GLU A 482 -21.12 2.17 15.84
C GLU A 482 -21.04 3.69 16.05
N GLU A 483 -19.85 4.26 15.94
CA GLU A 483 -19.64 5.70 16.11
C GLU A 483 -20.22 6.53 14.96
N TRP A 484 -20.16 6.02 13.72
CA TRP A 484 -20.83 6.65 12.59
C TRP A 484 -22.35 6.71 12.77
N LEU A 485 -22.97 5.63 13.26
CA LEU A 485 -24.40 5.62 13.61
C LEU A 485 -24.71 6.58 14.76
N ALA A 486 -23.89 6.57 15.81
CA ALA A 486 -24.08 7.45 16.95
C ALA A 486 -24.01 8.94 16.56
N GLY A 487 -23.11 9.29 15.63
CA GLY A 487 -23.00 10.64 15.07
C GLY A 487 -24.27 11.11 14.33
N GLN A 488 -25.10 10.17 13.88
CA GLN A 488 -26.41 10.43 13.26
C GLN A 488 -27.58 10.35 14.25
N GLY A 489 -27.31 10.16 15.55
CA GLY A 489 -28.35 9.91 16.55
C GLY A 489 -29.02 8.54 16.41
N ARG A 490 -28.39 7.59 15.71
CA ARG A 490 -28.89 6.22 15.54
C ARG A 490 -28.31 5.29 16.60
N PRO A 491 -29.03 4.21 16.98
CA PRO A 491 -28.53 3.26 17.97
C PRO A 491 -27.27 2.53 17.50
N ARG A 492 -26.19 2.56 18.30
CA ARG A 492 -24.98 1.74 18.08
C ARG A 492 -25.32 0.25 17.91
N SER A 493 -26.35 -0.20 18.63
CA SER A 493 -26.88 -1.58 18.58
C SER A 493 -27.42 -2.00 17.21
N ASP A 494 -27.50 -1.10 16.24
CA ASP A 494 -27.91 -1.44 14.87
C ASP A 494 -26.74 -1.90 13.99
N VAL A 495 -25.50 -1.76 14.47
CA VAL A 495 -24.38 -2.54 13.94
C VAL A 495 -24.42 -3.94 14.55
N GLN A 496 -24.34 -4.94 13.71
CA GLN A 496 -24.37 -6.35 14.09
C GLN A 496 -23.29 -7.11 13.32
N MET A 497 -22.97 -8.33 13.77
CA MET A 497 -21.96 -9.17 13.14
C MET A 497 -22.45 -10.62 13.09
N LEU A 498 -22.31 -11.24 11.92
CA LEU A 498 -22.32 -12.70 11.78
C LEU A 498 -20.90 -13.22 12.01
N ARG A 499 -20.64 -13.77 13.20
CA ARG A 499 -19.32 -14.26 13.60
C ARG A 499 -18.89 -15.46 12.76
N ILE A 500 -17.76 -15.35 12.07
CA ILE A 500 -17.28 -16.41 11.16
C ILE A 500 -16.89 -17.67 11.93
N ASP A 501 -16.36 -17.55 13.15
CA ASP A 501 -16.01 -18.72 13.96
C ASP A 501 -17.24 -19.52 14.43
N GLU A 502 -18.36 -18.85 14.68
CA GLU A 502 -19.63 -19.51 14.97
C GLU A 502 -20.18 -20.16 13.70
N LEU A 503 -20.17 -19.43 12.58
CA LEU A 503 -20.66 -19.94 11.29
C LEU A 503 -19.88 -21.15 10.79
N ALA A 504 -18.56 -21.17 10.99
CA ALA A 504 -17.65 -22.23 10.57
C ALA A 504 -17.45 -23.32 11.64
N GLU A 505 -18.14 -23.21 12.79
CA GLU A 505 -18.05 -24.13 13.94
C GLU A 505 -16.62 -24.31 14.47
N LEU A 506 -15.84 -23.23 14.47
CA LEU A 506 -14.46 -23.23 14.96
C LEU A 506 -14.41 -23.07 16.48
N GLY A 507 -15.44 -22.49 17.10
CA GLY A 507 -15.55 -22.26 18.55
C GLY A 507 -14.76 -21.06 19.09
N CYS A 508 -13.85 -20.47 18.31
CA CYS A 508 -13.18 -19.20 18.62
C CYS A 508 -12.62 -18.55 17.34
N CYS A 509 -12.34 -17.24 17.39
CA CYS A 509 -11.74 -16.47 16.28
C CYS A 509 -10.20 -16.64 16.15
N CYS A 510 -9.66 -17.82 16.45
CA CYS A 510 -8.22 -18.08 16.42
C CYS A 510 -7.54 -17.80 15.07
N PHE A 511 -8.27 -17.94 13.95
CA PHE A 511 -7.75 -17.66 12.60
C PHE A 511 -7.42 -16.18 12.38
N CYS A 512 -7.95 -15.29 13.23
CA CYS A 512 -7.77 -13.85 13.18
C CYS A 512 -6.76 -13.29 14.18
N SER A 513 -6.15 -14.13 15.03
CA SER A 513 -5.09 -13.67 15.92
C SER A 513 -4.00 -12.96 15.10
N ILE A 514 -3.64 -11.74 15.51
CA ILE A 514 -2.63 -10.92 14.84
C ILE A 514 -1.28 -11.28 15.45
N LEU A 515 -0.34 -11.67 14.60
CA LEU A 515 0.94 -12.26 14.97
C LEU A 515 2.10 -11.36 14.57
N TYR A 516 3.17 -11.36 15.38
CA TYR A 516 4.50 -10.95 14.95
C TYR A 516 5.07 -12.06 14.05
N ILE A 517 5.34 -11.75 12.79
CA ILE A 517 5.94 -12.67 11.83
C ILE A 517 7.30 -12.15 11.35
N GLY A 518 8.12 -13.03 10.79
CA GLY A 518 9.34 -12.62 10.12
C GLY A 518 9.78 -13.62 9.05
N ASN A 519 10.68 -13.16 8.19
CA ASN A 519 11.31 -13.97 7.17
C ASN A 519 12.18 -15.07 7.83
N GLU A 520 12.02 -16.33 7.41
CA GLU A 520 12.75 -17.46 8.02
C GLU A 520 14.28 -17.30 7.93
N LYS A 521 14.80 -16.78 6.80
CA LYS A 521 16.23 -16.54 6.61
C LYS A 521 16.72 -15.44 7.54
N PHE A 522 16.02 -14.29 7.60
CA PHE A 522 16.39 -13.21 8.50
C PHE A 522 16.45 -13.68 9.96
N ILE A 523 15.44 -14.44 10.40
CA ILE A 523 15.35 -14.97 11.76
C ILE A 523 16.52 -15.93 12.06
N ALA A 524 16.84 -16.83 11.13
CA ALA A 524 17.94 -17.76 11.27
C ALA A 524 19.31 -17.06 11.33
N GLU A 525 19.50 -16.00 10.56
CA GLU A 525 20.75 -15.24 10.50
C GLU A 525 20.88 -14.22 11.65
N ASN A 526 19.77 -13.79 12.26
CA ASN A 526 19.74 -12.70 13.24
C ASN A 526 19.01 -13.07 14.57
N PRO A 527 19.23 -14.26 15.17
CA PRO A 527 18.40 -14.72 16.29
C PRO A 527 18.44 -13.79 17.51
N GLU A 528 19.61 -13.20 17.83
CA GLU A 528 19.70 -12.26 18.96
C GLU A 528 18.99 -10.93 18.70
N ARG A 529 18.97 -10.44 17.46
CA ARG A 529 18.21 -9.24 17.08
C ARG A 529 16.71 -9.49 17.19
N VAL A 530 16.25 -10.69 16.83
CA VAL A 530 14.85 -11.11 17.01
C VAL A 530 14.49 -11.20 18.49
N ARG A 531 15.33 -11.81 19.35
CA ARG A 531 15.08 -11.83 20.80
C ARG A 531 15.05 -10.43 21.42
N ALA A 532 15.98 -9.56 21.00
CA ALA A 532 16.02 -8.15 21.40
C ALA A 532 14.72 -7.42 21.01
N PHE A 533 14.25 -7.62 19.78
CA PHE A 533 12.98 -7.08 19.32
C PHE A 533 11.81 -7.59 20.19
N MET A 534 11.73 -8.90 20.42
CA MET A 534 10.66 -9.50 21.23
C MET A 534 10.65 -9.02 22.68
N ARG A 535 11.82 -8.80 23.31
CA ARG A 535 11.91 -8.21 24.65
C ARG A 535 11.42 -6.75 24.68
N ALA A 536 11.78 -5.95 23.69
CA ALA A 536 11.34 -4.55 23.60
C ALA A 536 9.82 -4.44 23.46
N VAL A 537 9.20 -5.21 22.54
CA VAL A 537 7.74 -5.19 22.37
C VAL A 537 7.02 -5.80 23.57
N LYS A 538 7.59 -6.83 24.23
CA LYS A 538 7.04 -7.37 25.48
C LYS A 538 7.01 -6.32 26.60
N ARG A 539 8.09 -5.54 26.76
CA ARG A 539 8.15 -4.46 27.74
C ARG A 539 7.12 -3.37 27.44
N ALA A 540 6.88 -3.07 26.17
CA ALA A 540 5.82 -2.14 25.75
C ALA A 540 4.41 -2.71 25.99
N THR A 541 4.17 -3.99 25.70
CA THR A 541 2.92 -4.68 26.03
C THR A 541 2.65 -4.65 27.53
N ASP A 542 3.65 -4.92 28.37
CA ASP A 542 3.50 -4.83 29.83
C ASP A 542 3.10 -3.42 30.28
N PHE A 543 3.67 -2.38 29.65
CA PHE A 543 3.28 -1.01 29.92
C PHE A 543 1.84 -0.71 29.48
N VAL A 544 1.44 -1.14 28.28
CA VAL A 544 0.05 -1.03 27.78
C VAL A 544 -0.93 -1.67 28.77
N LEU A 545 -0.60 -2.86 29.28
CA LEU A 545 -1.48 -3.61 30.19
C LEU A 545 -1.45 -3.10 31.64
N ALA A 546 -0.34 -2.53 32.11
CA ALA A 546 -0.23 -2.02 33.47
C ALA A 546 -0.77 -0.59 33.61
N ALA A 547 -0.65 0.22 32.56
CA ALA A 547 -0.98 1.64 32.58
C ALA A 547 -1.62 2.10 31.25
N PRO A 548 -2.79 1.55 30.86
CA PRO A 548 -3.38 1.77 29.55
C PRO A 548 -3.70 3.25 29.25
N GLU A 549 -4.09 4.04 30.25
CA GLU A 549 -4.31 5.49 30.09
C GLU A 549 -3.03 6.23 29.69
N ALA A 550 -1.93 5.95 30.39
CA ALA A 550 -0.64 6.55 30.10
C ALA A 550 -0.10 6.06 28.76
N ALA A 551 -0.26 4.76 28.48
CA ALA A 551 0.13 4.17 27.21
C ALA A 551 -0.63 4.78 26.02
N TRP A 552 -1.93 5.04 26.17
CA TRP A 552 -2.72 5.74 25.17
C TRP A 552 -2.20 7.16 24.92
N ALA A 553 -2.00 7.94 25.98
CA ALA A 553 -1.52 9.31 25.88
C ALA A 553 -0.15 9.38 25.18
N GLU A 554 0.78 8.51 25.55
CA GLU A 554 2.10 8.44 24.91
C GLU A 554 2.04 7.95 23.46
N TYR A 555 1.11 7.05 23.14
CA TYR A 555 0.93 6.60 21.75
C TYR A 555 0.39 7.74 20.87
N VAL A 556 -0.57 8.52 21.37
CA VAL A 556 -1.09 9.70 20.66
C VAL A 556 0.00 10.76 20.48
N ASP A 557 0.82 11.00 21.51
CA ASP A 557 1.96 11.93 21.41
C ASP A 557 2.94 11.52 20.30
N PHE A 558 3.28 10.22 20.23
CA PHE A 558 4.16 9.70 19.19
C PHE A 558 3.51 9.66 17.79
N LYS A 559 2.19 9.39 17.71
CA LYS A 559 1.46 9.23 16.46
C LYS A 559 0.13 10.03 16.53
N PRO A 560 0.16 11.36 16.29
CA PRO A 560 -0.97 12.26 16.53
C PRO A 560 -2.29 11.87 15.85
N VAL A 561 -2.24 11.19 14.69
CA VAL A 561 -3.44 10.67 14.00
C VAL A 561 -4.25 9.68 14.86
N MET A 562 -3.66 9.10 15.91
CA MET A 562 -4.36 8.25 16.88
C MET A 562 -5.25 9.04 17.84
N GLY A 563 -5.10 10.37 17.97
CA GLY A 563 -5.74 11.19 19.00
C GLY A 563 -7.25 11.44 18.88
N SER A 564 -7.97 10.68 18.05
CA SER A 564 -9.43 10.83 17.88
C SER A 564 -10.23 10.01 18.90
N ASP A 565 -11.44 10.48 19.23
CA ASP A 565 -12.38 9.74 20.10
C ASP A 565 -12.69 8.34 19.56
N LEU A 566 -12.77 8.20 18.23
CA LEU A 566 -12.96 6.91 17.57
C LEU A 566 -11.77 5.97 17.84
N ASN A 567 -10.55 6.45 17.64
CA ASN A 567 -9.35 5.64 17.87
C ASN A 567 -9.18 5.29 19.36
N ARG A 568 -9.58 6.18 20.27
CA ARG A 568 -9.63 5.89 21.71
C ARG A 568 -10.58 4.71 22.00
N LYS A 569 -11.77 4.69 21.41
CA LYS A 569 -12.74 3.59 21.59
C LYS A 569 -12.25 2.28 21.00
N ILE A 570 -11.60 2.34 19.83
CA ILE A 570 -10.93 1.18 19.22
C ILE A 570 -9.83 0.65 20.15
N PHE A 571 -9.06 1.52 20.82
CA PHE A 571 -8.04 1.12 21.80
C PHE A 571 -8.66 0.41 23.01
N GLU A 572 -9.72 0.97 23.59
CA GLU A 572 -10.45 0.36 24.70
C GLU A 572 -11.01 -1.02 24.33
N ARG A 573 -11.60 -1.15 23.13
CA ARG A 573 -12.11 -2.43 22.60
C ARG A 573 -11.01 -3.43 22.26
N SER A 574 -9.83 -2.96 21.87
CA SER A 574 -8.66 -3.81 21.58
C SER A 574 -7.99 -4.33 22.86
N TYR A 575 -8.14 -3.61 23.98
CA TYR A 575 -7.38 -3.85 25.20
C TYR A 575 -7.52 -5.27 25.77
N ALA A 576 -8.73 -5.83 25.73
CA ALA A 576 -9.01 -7.16 26.22
C ALA A 576 -8.27 -8.26 25.45
N TYR A 577 -7.98 -8.01 24.17
CA TYR A 577 -7.40 -8.95 23.23
C TYR A 577 -5.87 -8.94 23.18
N PHE A 578 -5.17 -7.94 23.75
CA PHE A 578 -3.70 -7.92 23.69
C PHE A 578 -3.08 -9.19 24.29
N SER A 579 -2.25 -9.89 23.53
CA SER A 579 -1.56 -11.07 24.06
C SER A 579 -0.63 -10.67 25.20
N LYS A 580 -0.82 -11.26 26.38
CA LYS A 580 -0.12 -10.82 27.60
C LYS A 580 1.34 -11.27 27.61
N ASP A 581 1.60 -12.48 27.16
CA ASP A 581 2.92 -13.10 27.10
C ASP A 581 3.42 -13.31 25.67
N LEU A 582 2.67 -12.83 24.66
CA LEU A 582 2.98 -12.94 23.24
C LEU A 582 3.09 -14.39 22.75
N GLN A 583 2.55 -15.37 23.47
CA GLN A 583 2.68 -16.77 23.13
C GLN A 583 1.92 -17.12 21.84
N ASN A 584 2.55 -17.90 20.96
CA ASN A 584 1.83 -18.67 19.96
C ASN A 584 1.13 -19.87 20.65
N VAL A 585 -0.20 -19.86 20.67
CA VAL A 585 -1.01 -20.91 21.32
C VAL A 585 -1.13 -22.13 20.42
N ARG A 586 -0.56 -23.27 20.82
CA ARG A 586 -0.46 -24.47 19.98
C ARG A 586 -1.82 -24.99 19.54
N ARG A 587 -2.78 -25.11 20.47
CA ARG A 587 -4.15 -25.52 20.17
C ARG A 587 -4.77 -24.74 19.01
N ASP A 588 -4.52 -23.43 18.97
CA ASP A 588 -5.10 -22.52 17.99
C ASP A 588 -4.43 -22.70 16.63
N TRP A 589 -3.10 -22.80 16.59
CA TRP A 589 -2.36 -23.16 15.37
C TRP A 589 -2.81 -24.51 14.79
N ASP A 590 -3.01 -25.53 15.62
CA ASP A 590 -3.49 -26.83 15.18
C ASP A 590 -4.91 -26.73 14.60
N LYS A 591 -5.79 -25.93 15.22
CA LYS A 591 -7.17 -25.71 14.75
C LYS A 591 -7.20 -24.94 13.43
N VAL A 592 -6.46 -23.83 13.32
CA VAL A 592 -6.43 -23.00 12.11
C VAL A 592 -5.75 -23.72 10.96
N THR A 593 -4.74 -24.57 11.22
CA THR A 593 -4.13 -25.42 10.19
C THR A 593 -5.15 -26.40 9.61
N ARG A 594 -5.96 -27.07 10.45
CA ARG A 594 -7.06 -27.92 9.97
C ARG A 594 -8.11 -27.13 9.19
N TYR A 595 -8.42 -25.91 9.64
CA TYR A 595 -9.35 -25.04 8.93
C TYR A 595 -8.80 -24.61 7.57
N GLY A 596 -7.52 -24.23 7.47
CA GLY A 596 -6.87 -23.91 6.20
C GLY A 596 -6.84 -25.08 5.20
N LYS A 597 -6.69 -26.32 5.71
CA LYS A 597 -6.86 -27.55 4.90
C LYS A 597 -8.31 -27.70 4.40
N ARG A 598 -9.30 -27.51 5.27
CA ARG A 598 -10.73 -27.51 4.91
C ARG A 598 -11.07 -26.47 3.83
N LEU A 599 -10.45 -25.28 3.89
CA LEU A 599 -10.63 -24.22 2.88
C LEU A 599 -9.92 -24.52 1.53
N GLY A 600 -9.13 -25.60 1.44
CA GLY A 600 -8.32 -25.91 0.25
C GLY A 600 -7.11 -24.98 0.06
N VAL A 601 -6.77 -24.18 1.07
CA VAL A 601 -5.65 -23.22 1.06
C VAL A 601 -4.32 -23.90 1.45
N LEU A 602 -4.39 -24.92 2.30
CA LEU A 602 -3.24 -25.68 2.78
C LEU A 602 -3.31 -27.11 2.30
N SER A 603 -2.16 -27.71 1.97
CA SER A 603 -2.08 -29.13 1.63
C SER A 603 -2.27 -30.01 2.87
N GLU A 604 -2.67 -31.28 2.67
CA GLU A 604 -2.85 -32.24 3.77
C GLU A 604 -1.57 -32.47 4.58
N SER A 605 -0.40 -32.35 3.95
CA SER A 605 0.92 -32.49 4.59
C SER A 605 1.46 -31.17 5.17
N PHE A 606 0.71 -30.07 5.11
CA PHE A 606 1.17 -28.79 5.62
C PHE A 606 1.33 -28.81 7.15
N GLU A 607 2.46 -28.29 7.61
CA GLU A 607 2.83 -28.14 9.02
C GLU A 607 2.82 -26.64 9.42
N PRO A 608 2.31 -26.29 10.61
CA PRO A 608 2.19 -24.90 11.04
C PRO A 608 3.56 -24.21 11.20
N ASN A 609 3.61 -22.93 10.85
CA ASN A 609 4.83 -22.11 10.83
C ASN A 609 4.88 -21.08 11.95
N TYR A 610 5.13 -21.56 13.16
CA TYR A 610 5.36 -20.71 14.34
C TYR A 610 6.47 -21.25 15.24
N THR A 611 7.00 -20.38 16.10
CA THR A 611 7.93 -20.73 17.16
C THR A 611 7.76 -19.80 18.36
N ASN A 612 8.02 -20.33 19.56
CA ASN A 612 8.09 -19.55 20.80
C ASN A 612 9.54 -19.43 21.33
N GLU A 613 10.55 -19.86 20.57
CA GLU A 613 11.96 -19.89 20.98
C GLU A 613 12.58 -18.50 21.23
N PHE A 614 11.92 -17.44 20.73
CA PHE A 614 12.36 -16.05 20.90
C PHE A 614 11.72 -15.36 22.13
N LEU A 615 10.83 -16.06 22.85
CA LEU A 615 10.14 -15.54 24.03
C LEU A 615 10.93 -15.92 25.30
N GLY A 616 11.72 -14.99 25.82
CA GLY A 616 12.65 -15.21 26.94
C GLY A 616 12.03 -15.15 28.35
N TRP A 617 10.72 -15.21 28.47
CA TRP A 617 9.98 -15.10 29.74
C TRP A 617 9.07 -16.30 29.96
N LYS A 618 8.53 -16.42 31.17
CA LYS A 618 7.57 -17.48 31.49
C LYS A 618 6.28 -17.24 30.70
N LEU A 619 5.95 -18.19 29.84
CA LEU A 619 4.68 -18.21 29.14
C LEU A 619 3.58 -18.72 30.08
N GLU A 620 2.39 -18.17 29.91
CA GLU A 620 1.18 -18.69 30.50
C GLU A 620 0.86 -20.05 29.84
N GLY A 621 0.15 -20.90 30.58
CA GLY A 621 -0.36 -22.13 29.99
C GLY A 621 -1.55 -21.83 29.10
N GLU A 622 -2.09 -22.85 28.44
CA GLU A 622 -3.32 -22.68 27.68
C GLU A 622 -4.54 -22.58 28.60
N SER A 623 -5.58 -21.84 28.16
CA SER A 623 -6.86 -21.79 28.87
C SER A 623 -7.47 -23.18 29.07
N SER A 624 -8.03 -23.42 30.26
CA SER A 624 -8.78 -24.64 30.56
C SER A 624 -10.19 -24.69 29.95
N ASP A 625 -10.78 -23.55 29.58
CA ASP A 625 -12.11 -23.44 28.96
C ASP A 625 -12.17 -22.31 27.92
N PRO A 626 -11.48 -22.45 26.76
CA PRO A 626 -11.45 -21.40 25.75
C PRO A 626 -12.82 -21.04 25.19
N THR A 627 -13.75 -22.01 25.09
CA THR A 627 -15.11 -21.76 24.62
C THR A 627 -15.91 -20.94 25.64
N GLY A 628 -15.75 -21.23 26.94
CA GLY A 628 -16.30 -20.41 28.01
C GLY A 628 -15.71 -19.01 28.03
N ASP A 629 -14.41 -18.88 27.80
CA ASP A 629 -13.72 -17.59 27.72
C ASP A 629 -14.25 -16.72 26.59
N GLN A 630 -14.49 -17.31 25.41
CA GLN A 630 -15.10 -16.61 24.27
C GLN A 630 -16.49 -16.05 24.62
N LYS A 631 -17.33 -16.80 25.34
CA LYS A 631 -18.64 -16.31 25.80
C LYS A 631 -18.51 -15.18 26.81
N ARG A 632 -17.58 -15.28 27.76
CA ARG A 632 -17.30 -14.20 28.73
C ARG A 632 -16.74 -12.96 28.02
N MET A 633 -15.97 -13.15 26.95
CA MET A 633 -15.40 -12.07 26.16
C MET A 633 -16.49 -11.30 25.41
N VAL A 634 -17.52 -11.98 24.90
CA VAL A 634 -18.71 -11.31 24.30
C VAL A 634 -19.37 -10.36 25.30
N GLU A 635 -19.59 -10.81 26.54
CA GLU A 635 -20.20 -9.96 27.56
C GLU A 635 -19.28 -8.80 27.99
N LEU A 636 -17.97 -9.07 28.11
CA LEU A 636 -16.98 -8.03 28.40
C LEU A 636 -16.97 -6.94 27.31
N GLN A 637 -16.94 -7.34 26.04
CA GLN A 637 -16.90 -6.39 24.93
C GLN A 637 -18.18 -5.56 24.83
N LYS A 638 -19.36 -6.13 25.12
CA LYS A 638 -20.61 -5.35 25.22
C LYS A 638 -20.54 -4.29 26.33
N ASP A 639 -19.98 -4.67 27.47
CA ASP A 639 -19.79 -3.76 28.61
C ASP A 639 -18.79 -2.64 28.26
N VAL A 640 -17.69 -2.95 27.55
CA VAL A 640 -16.74 -1.94 27.03
C VAL A 640 -17.38 -1.05 25.97
N ALA A 641 -18.18 -1.58 25.06
CA ALA A 641 -18.89 -0.78 24.07
C ALA A 641 -19.88 0.22 24.71
N CYS A 642 -20.50 -0.15 25.83
CA CYS A 642 -21.45 0.69 26.56
C CYS A 642 -20.76 1.73 27.46
N CYS A 643 -19.78 1.29 28.24
CA CYS A 643 -19.23 2.07 29.35
C CYS A 643 -17.80 2.57 29.12
N GLY A 644 -17.15 2.14 28.02
CA GLY A 644 -15.73 2.37 27.75
C GLY A 644 -14.81 1.63 28.72
N GLY A 645 -13.55 2.07 28.75
CA GLY A 645 -12.54 1.68 29.74
C GLY A 645 -11.79 0.38 29.45
N PHE A 646 -10.74 0.15 30.24
CA PHE A 646 -9.75 -0.91 30.03
C PHE A 646 -9.99 -2.10 30.94
N ARG A 647 -10.63 -3.15 30.41
CA ARG A 647 -10.95 -4.37 31.18
C ARG A 647 -10.47 -5.63 30.46
N ARG A 648 -10.10 -6.66 31.25
CA ARG A 648 -9.66 -7.96 30.74
C ARG A 648 -10.33 -9.10 31.50
N LEU A 649 -10.47 -10.23 30.84
CA LEU A 649 -10.96 -11.46 31.48
C LEU A 649 -9.88 -12.08 32.38
N PRO A 650 -10.26 -12.59 33.57
CA PRO A 650 -9.43 -13.56 34.27
C PRO A 650 -9.55 -14.91 33.55
N ILE A 651 -8.43 -15.37 32.98
CA ILE A 651 -8.33 -16.67 32.29
C ILE A 651 -7.82 -17.73 33.27
N GLU A 652 -8.55 -18.84 33.37
CA GLU A 652 -8.10 -20.00 34.13
C GLU A 652 -7.19 -20.86 33.25
N ILE A 653 -5.99 -21.15 33.75
CA ILE A 653 -4.96 -21.88 33.01
C ILE A 653 -5.06 -23.36 33.32
N ALA A 654 -5.03 -24.20 32.29
CA ALA A 654 -5.03 -25.65 32.42
C ALA A 654 -3.83 -26.12 33.26
N ALA A 655 -4.09 -27.03 34.21
CA ALA A 655 -3.03 -27.65 34.98
C ALA A 655 -2.11 -28.45 34.04
N VAL A 656 -0.81 -28.18 34.10
CA VAL A 656 0.19 -28.97 33.36
C VAL A 656 0.11 -30.40 33.89
N LYS A 657 -0.34 -31.35 33.06
CA LYS A 657 -0.21 -32.77 33.39
C LYS A 657 1.29 -33.08 33.45
N ALA A 658 1.75 -33.42 34.66
CA ALA A 658 3.13 -33.75 34.97
C ALA A 658 3.64 -34.96 34.17
#